data_AF-A0A7C1L0D6-F1
#
_entry.id   AF-A0A7C1L0D6-F1
#
_cell.length_a   1.000
_cell.length_b   1.000
_cell.length_c   1.000
_cell.angle_alpha   90.00
_cell.angle_beta   90.00
_cell.angle_gamma   90.00
#
_symmetry.space_group_name_H-M   'P 1'
#
loop_
_entity.id
_entity.type
_entity.pdbx_description
1 polymer ?
#
loop_
_entity_poly.entity_id
_entity_poly.type
_entity_poly.pdbx_seq_one_letter_code
_entity_poly.pdbx_strand_id
1 'polypeptide(L)'
;MMNRYIEKAGNITWVTEAQSDYPGDSYKVSLWLQLFIDTHLDLCTYMIDQEAYTDDELLIIEKNNDDLSRCAFEQYYPYDGRVVFCGDLPDLTPCICLGSIWYDSKPKARVQTIISALIHIIGCKTQGHKCQLRNFIKILGVYFKKYPSMIELFRMILETSMMGNYPHTHHRPRFEQRIWIRKSFKDRYYLSNENFFKWISQNDQFVYYATKEFYMFTVEREWVLDKFMCETNNWDDMKKSIKEAMDVARTRINSDTYPHVNNFKFIHKDLKEIHQKTLPFITKLKKTGFLNKCLQEMNHYHELKIINKWSTAIQTSEMLLSEYFKKENELDVEAYIEFLTNMKFIVDRMIKGHTIETKWLKCFRISEEGYNLIRELYFEYECEDIADNALSRRIDKIYKNKPYDFHLIRVFFRMIQENHALEVYPLSCDYAENQLAALRSKYCILPWETLPDSIDEFYYCSVCQKWLHPIVDPTVAKTRPNVYAQGFEKTLYDHASGKLYCGKQNTSINVRKLMDSGVYYIEGEIEDLAAARIIRRYKETARCCDTPLRSVHMLGVVQKLNGKLWALCEICGVLTQWEGAKFDNLGFTCGRHNRTEAAEKKTTDKILGAVPNTVVVPETITVFDNKWGGDETTGFSTDSRKIKKRKVERLENLQCCLYCKMKKEDDKGAGRFVRILNDDNGIFTYADAWLCTIDSDRCRRLLVNNMIVRKSKIIQTVGRRFSYEGMKTHIKKPINVIR
;
A
#
# COMPACT_ATOMS: atom_id res chain seq x y z
N MET A 1 -26.34 52.22 0.83
CA MET A 1 -26.89 50.90 0.42
C MET A 1 -26.11 49.76 1.06
N MET A 2 -24.77 49.76 0.96
CA MET A 2 -23.84 48.82 1.61
C MET A 2 -24.12 48.61 3.11
N ASN A 3 -24.22 49.67 3.94
CA ASN A 3 -24.53 49.51 5.37
C ASN A 3 -25.88 48.82 5.61
N ARG A 4 -26.91 49.08 4.79
CA ARG A 4 -28.20 48.37 4.88
C ARG A 4 -28.13 46.94 4.36
N TYR A 5 -27.27 46.65 3.39
CA TYR A 5 -27.04 45.30 2.88
C TYR A 5 -26.24 44.46 3.89
N ILE A 6 -25.20 45.03 4.49
CA ILE A 6 -24.41 44.46 5.58
C ILE A 6 -25.28 44.23 6.81
N GLU A 7 -26.10 45.20 7.21
CA GLU A 7 -27.03 45.07 8.33
C GLU A 7 -28.10 44.01 8.06
N LYS A 8 -28.66 43.93 6.84
CA LYS A 8 -29.60 42.87 6.46
C LYS A 8 -28.96 41.49 6.34
N ALA A 9 -27.77 41.38 5.74
CA ALA A 9 -27.03 40.12 5.62
C ALA A 9 -26.58 39.60 6.99
N GLY A 10 -26.10 40.49 7.87
CA GLY A 10 -25.78 40.19 9.26
C GLY A 10 -27.00 39.78 10.09
N ASN A 11 -28.19 40.31 9.77
CA ASN A 11 -29.44 39.90 10.41
C ASN A 11 -29.99 38.55 9.88
N ILE A 12 -29.71 38.15 8.64
CA ILE A 12 -30.09 36.82 8.11
C ILE A 12 -29.40 35.70 8.91
N THR A 13 -28.17 35.92 9.37
CA THR A 13 -27.44 34.99 10.24
C THR A 13 -28.10 34.72 11.61
N TRP A 14 -28.97 35.61 12.09
CA TRP A 14 -29.68 35.44 13.38
C TRP A 14 -31.08 34.82 13.21
N VAL A 15 -31.67 34.86 12.01
CA VAL A 15 -33.06 34.40 11.78
C VAL A 15 -33.15 32.87 11.57
N THR A 16 -32.03 32.16 11.44
CA THR A 16 -32.03 30.69 11.29
C THR A 16 -32.12 29.89 12.60
N GLU A 17 -32.35 30.54 13.75
CA GLU A 17 -32.80 29.87 14.99
C GLU A 17 -34.31 29.47 14.94
N ALA A 18 -34.93 29.51 13.76
CA ALA A 18 -36.23 28.90 13.55
C ALA A 18 -36.12 27.38 13.76
N GLN A 19 -36.77 26.90 14.82
CA GLN A 19 -36.94 25.49 15.18
C GLN A 19 -37.48 24.70 13.97
N SER A 20 -36.61 24.06 13.18
CA SER A 20 -37.05 23.02 12.27
C SER A 20 -37.11 21.70 13.06
N ASP A 21 -38.25 21.01 13.03
CA ASP A 21 -38.46 19.70 13.67
C ASP A 21 -37.50 18.59 13.17
N TYR A 22 -36.70 18.89 12.13
CA TYR A 22 -35.61 18.04 11.64
C TYR A 22 -34.25 18.72 11.88
N PRO A 23 -33.57 18.44 13.01
CA PRO A 23 -32.34 19.13 13.40
C PRO A 23 -31.17 18.98 12.41
N GLY A 24 -31.26 18.06 11.43
CA GLY A 24 -30.23 17.86 10.41
C GLY A 24 -30.29 18.80 9.20
N ASP A 25 -31.47 19.32 8.84
CA ASP A 25 -31.63 20.08 7.59
C ASP A 25 -31.44 21.59 7.77
N SER A 26 -31.70 22.14 8.96
CA SER A 26 -31.49 23.56 9.26
C SER A 26 -30.01 23.98 9.05
N TYR A 27 -29.05 23.16 9.48
CA TYR A 27 -27.62 23.45 9.31
C TYR A 27 -27.19 23.50 7.84
N LYS A 28 -27.77 22.64 6.98
CA LYS A 28 -27.47 22.65 5.54
C LYS A 28 -27.99 23.92 4.89
N VAL A 29 -29.23 24.32 5.19
CA VAL A 29 -29.81 25.55 4.66
C VAL A 29 -29.01 26.78 5.11
N SER A 30 -28.64 26.85 6.39
CA SER A 30 -27.78 27.92 6.92
C SER A 30 -26.43 27.98 6.21
N LEU A 31 -25.77 26.83 5.98
CA LEU A 31 -24.53 26.78 5.20
C LEU A 31 -24.75 27.28 3.77
N TRP A 32 -25.76 26.80 3.05
CA TRP A 32 -26.00 27.22 1.66
C TRP A 32 -26.31 28.71 1.52
N LEU A 33 -27.12 29.27 2.43
CA LEU A 33 -27.37 30.71 2.48
C LEU A 33 -26.08 31.49 2.73
N GLN A 34 -25.23 31.00 3.63
CA GLN A 34 -23.94 31.63 3.88
C GLN A 34 -23.01 31.54 2.66
N LEU A 35 -22.95 30.39 1.98
CA LEU A 35 -22.16 30.23 0.76
C LEU A 35 -22.66 31.17 -0.33
N PHE A 36 -23.99 31.35 -0.47
CA PHE A 36 -24.56 32.35 -1.37
C PHE A 36 -24.10 33.77 -1.02
N ILE A 37 -24.14 34.16 0.26
CA ILE A 37 -23.61 35.47 0.72
C ILE A 37 -22.12 35.59 0.36
N ASP A 38 -21.35 34.52 0.54
CA ASP A 38 -19.92 34.50 0.27
C ASP A 38 -19.57 34.72 -1.21
N THR A 39 -20.48 34.43 -2.15
CA THR A 39 -20.24 34.68 -3.58
C THR A 39 -19.97 36.17 -3.84
N HIS A 40 -20.42 37.05 -2.94
CA HIS A 40 -20.28 38.51 -3.04
C HIS A 40 -19.00 39.05 -2.41
N LEU A 41 -18.22 38.24 -1.69
CA LEU A 41 -17.06 38.74 -0.93
C LEU A 41 -16.04 39.46 -1.81
N ASP A 42 -15.76 38.93 -3.01
CA ASP A 42 -14.82 39.54 -3.96
C ASP A 42 -15.26 40.94 -4.39
N LEU A 43 -16.54 41.10 -4.75
CA LEU A 43 -17.09 42.39 -5.15
C LEU A 43 -17.05 43.37 -3.97
N CYS A 44 -17.44 42.91 -2.78
CA CYS A 44 -17.38 43.75 -1.58
C CYS A 44 -15.93 44.13 -1.20
N THR A 45 -14.95 43.25 -1.43
CA THR A 45 -13.53 43.60 -1.27
C THR A 45 -13.16 44.73 -2.22
N TYR A 46 -13.50 44.63 -3.50
CA TYR A 46 -13.23 45.68 -4.48
C TYR A 46 -13.89 47.01 -4.10
N MET A 47 -15.17 46.98 -3.72
CA MET A 47 -15.93 48.17 -3.30
C MET A 47 -15.26 48.90 -2.14
N ILE A 48 -14.77 48.16 -1.13
CA ILE A 48 -14.07 48.75 0.02
C ILE A 48 -12.72 49.32 -0.40
N ASP A 49 -11.98 48.63 -1.26
CA ASP A 49 -10.63 49.00 -1.65
C ASP A 49 -10.58 50.20 -2.59
N GLN A 50 -11.59 50.35 -3.45
CA GLN A 50 -11.71 51.47 -4.39
C GLN A 50 -12.68 52.56 -3.92
N GLU A 51 -13.28 52.40 -2.75
CA GLU A 51 -14.35 53.26 -2.24
C GLU A 51 -15.52 53.45 -3.25
N ALA A 52 -15.78 52.43 -4.06
CA ALA A 52 -16.81 52.41 -5.10
C ALA A 52 -18.10 51.73 -4.58
N TYR A 53 -19.17 52.51 -4.38
CA TYR A 53 -20.40 52.05 -3.72
C TYR A 53 -21.68 52.28 -4.52
N THR A 54 -21.59 52.90 -5.69
CA THR A 54 -22.70 53.14 -6.61
C THR A 54 -22.60 52.26 -7.85
N ASP A 55 -23.73 51.97 -8.49
CA ASP A 55 -23.76 51.20 -9.73
C ASP A 55 -22.92 51.90 -10.82
N ASP A 56 -23.00 53.24 -10.92
CA ASP A 56 -22.22 54.01 -11.86
C ASP A 56 -20.71 53.82 -11.63
N GLU A 57 -20.24 53.85 -10.39
CA GLU A 57 -18.82 53.61 -10.05
C GLU A 57 -18.38 52.17 -10.38
N LEU A 58 -19.25 51.18 -10.15
CA LEU A 58 -18.95 49.76 -10.44
C LEU A 58 -19.02 49.40 -11.92
N LEU A 59 -19.72 50.20 -12.72
CA LEU A 59 -19.86 50.05 -14.17
C LEU A 59 -18.76 50.79 -14.94
N ILE A 60 -17.91 51.60 -14.28
CA ILE A 60 -16.74 52.20 -14.91
C ILE A 60 -15.83 51.07 -15.43
N ILE A 61 -15.57 51.09 -16.74
CA ILE A 61 -14.67 50.14 -17.39
C ILE A 61 -13.24 50.53 -17.03
N GLU A 62 -12.60 49.75 -16.17
CA GLU A 62 -11.17 49.86 -15.94
C GLU A 62 -10.42 49.24 -17.13
N LYS A 63 -9.52 50.00 -17.76
CA LYS A 63 -8.55 49.42 -18.69
C LYS A 63 -7.54 48.62 -17.88
N ASN A 64 -7.79 47.34 -17.73
CA ASN A 64 -6.80 46.41 -17.15
C ASN A 64 -5.65 46.15 -18.14
N ASN A 65 -4.48 45.77 -17.60
CA ASN A 65 -3.27 45.50 -18.39
C ASN A 65 -3.43 44.34 -19.41
N ASP A 66 -4.49 43.54 -19.30
CA ASP A 66 -4.76 42.37 -20.15
C ASP A 66 -5.65 42.69 -21.38
N ASP A 67 -5.83 43.97 -21.72
CA ASP A 67 -6.56 44.46 -22.91
C ASP A 67 -8.05 44.08 -23.00
N LEU A 68 -8.59 43.39 -21.99
CA LEU A 68 -10.01 43.08 -21.85
C LEU A 68 -10.67 44.17 -20.99
N SER A 69 -11.47 45.00 -21.64
CA SER A 69 -12.28 46.04 -20.97
C SER A 69 -13.47 45.37 -20.30
N ARG A 70 -13.41 45.20 -18.97
CA ARG A 70 -14.52 44.73 -18.13
C ARG A 70 -14.72 45.71 -17.00
N CYS A 71 -15.97 46.00 -16.65
CA CYS A 71 -16.25 46.75 -15.44
C CYS A 71 -16.05 45.88 -14.20
N ALA A 72 -15.89 46.49 -13.03
CA ALA A 72 -15.68 45.77 -11.78
C ALA A 72 -16.81 44.78 -11.48
N PHE A 73 -18.05 45.14 -11.83
CA PHE A 73 -19.20 44.26 -11.66
C PHE A 73 -19.07 42.95 -12.47
N GLU A 74 -18.62 43.01 -13.73
CA GLU A 74 -18.37 41.82 -14.55
C GLU A 74 -17.18 41.01 -14.04
N GLN A 75 -16.11 41.69 -13.62
CA GLN A 75 -14.90 41.05 -13.14
C GLN A 75 -15.07 40.37 -11.78
N TYR A 76 -15.96 40.85 -10.92
CA TYR A 76 -16.21 40.34 -9.58
C TYR A 76 -17.64 39.83 -9.40
N TYR A 77 -18.34 39.54 -10.50
CA TYR A 77 -19.73 39.08 -10.47
C TYR A 77 -19.89 37.89 -9.52
N PRO A 78 -20.88 37.92 -8.60
CA PRO A 78 -21.13 36.82 -7.68
C PRO A 78 -21.51 35.54 -8.41
N TYR A 79 -20.69 34.49 -8.29
CA TYR A 79 -21.01 33.14 -8.76
C TYR A 79 -20.41 32.09 -7.83
N ASP A 80 -20.95 30.88 -7.91
CA ASP A 80 -20.63 29.74 -7.04
C ASP A 80 -19.13 29.41 -6.96
N GLY A 81 -18.43 29.37 -8.10
CA GLY A 81 -16.99 29.11 -8.17
C GLY A 81 -16.08 30.23 -7.61
N ARG A 82 -16.63 31.33 -7.07
CA ARG A 82 -15.85 32.31 -6.29
C ARG A 82 -15.86 32.02 -4.80
N VAL A 83 -16.71 31.13 -4.32
CA VAL A 83 -16.76 30.78 -2.90
C VAL A 83 -15.75 29.67 -2.66
N VAL A 84 -15.10 29.70 -1.50
CA VAL A 84 -14.29 28.57 -1.06
C VAL A 84 -15.11 27.79 -0.05
N PHE A 85 -15.46 26.55 -0.39
CA PHE A 85 -16.17 25.67 0.52
C PHE A 85 -15.51 24.29 0.62
N CYS A 86 -15.85 23.53 1.65
CA CYS A 86 -15.21 22.24 1.92
C CYS A 86 -15.34 21.22 0.78
N GLY A 87 -16.34 21.36 -0.11
CA GLY A 87 -16.49 20.48 -1.28
C GLY A 87 -15.59 20.85 -2.46
N ASP A 88 -14.98 22.04 -2.48
CA ASP A 88 -13.91 22.39 -3.43
C ASP A 88 -12.56 21.78 -3.04
N LEU A 89 -12.42 21.34 -1.79
CA LEU A 89 -11.20 20.68 -1.33
C LEU A 89 -11.08 19.30 -1.99
N PRO A 90 -9.87 18.88 -2.37
CA PRO A 90 -9.67 17.60 -3.03
C PRO A 90 -10.12 16.44 -2.14
N ASP A 91 -10.78 15.45 -2.74
CA ASP A 91 -11.12 14.22 -2.02
C ASP A 91 -9.84 13.41 -1.74
N LEU A 92 -9.44 13.41 -0.47
CA LEU A 92 -8.28 12.67 0.01
C LEU A 92 -8.65 11.30 0.60
N THR A 93 -9.92 10.88 0.56
CA THR A 93 -10.36 9.57 1.07
C THR A 93 -9.53 8.43 0.47
N PRO A 94 -9.32 8.34 -0.87
CA PRO A 94 -8.49 7.30 -1.45
C PRO A 94 -7.03 7.35 -0.96
N CYS A 95 -6.54 8.54 -0.63
CA CYS A 95 -5.18 8.73 -0.13
C CYS A 95 -5.03 8.21 1.31
N ILE A 96 -6.03 8.42 2.16
CA ILE A 96 -6.02 7.95 3.55
C ILE A 96 -5.85 6.42 3.59
N CYS A 97 -6.56 5.69 2.73
CA CYS A 97 -6.45 4.22 2.62
C CYS A 97 -5.06 3.75 2.15
N LEU A 98 -4.33 4.57 1.39
CA LEU A 98 -2.98 4.25 0.93
C LEU A 98 -1.90 4.48 1.99
N GLY A 99 -2.20 5.28 3.01
CA GLY A 99 -1.32 5.46 4.15
C GLY A 99 -1.43 4.28 5.11
N SER A 100 -0.31 3.84 5.67
CA SER A 100 -0.31 2.99 6.87
C SER A 100 -0.61 3.86 8.10
N ILE A 101 -1.66 4.68 8.01
CA ILE A 101 -2.07 5.64 9.03
C ILE A 101 -2.41 4.93 10.36
N TRP A 102 -2.55 3.62 10.32
CA TRP A 102 -2.87 2.75 11.46
C TRP A 102 -1.66 2.17 12.17
N TYR A 103 -0.55 1.94 11.46
CA TYR A 103 0.57 1.13 11.98
C TYR A 103 1.97 1.74 11.79
N ASP A 104 2.15 2.71 10.88
CA ASP A 104 3.48 3.23 10.56
C ASP A 104 3.50 4.76 10.47
N SER A 105 4.20 5.39 11.42
CA SER A 105 4.46 6.84 11.46
C SER A 105 5.75 7.22 10.74
N LYS A 106 6.52 6.26 10.22
CA LYS A 106 7.71 6.63 9.47
C LYS A 106 7.25 7.23 8.14
N PRO A 107 7.64 8.48 7.80
CA PRO A 107 7.61 8.88 6.41
C PRO A 107 8.43 7.83 5.67
N LYS A 108 7.79 7.05 4.79
CA LYS A 108 8.53 6.11 3.93
C LYS A 108 9.68 6.93 3.36
N ALA A 109 10.92 6.45 3.46
CA ALA A 109 12.15 7.18 3.09
C ALA A 109 12.21 7.63 1.60
N ARG A 110 11.09 7.49 0.89
CA ARG A 110 10.79 7.84 -0.47
C ARG A 110 9.43 8.56 -0.53
N VAL A 111 9.29 9.71 0.12
CA VAL A 111 8.20 10.65 -0.23
C VAL A 111 8.54 11.22 -1.61
N GLN A 112 8.23 10.44 -2.65
CA GLN A 112 8.59 10.70 -4.04
C GLN A 112 7.52 11.50 -4.77
N THR A 113 6.28 11.46 -4.30
CA THR A 113 5.12 12.08 -4.95
C THR A 113 4.41 13.06 -4.03
N ILE A 114 3.66 14.00 -4.61
CA ILE A 114 2.80 14.91 -3.85
C ILE A 114 1.75 14.14 -3.02
N ILE A 115 1.20 13.05 -3.57
CA ILE A 115 0.25 12.17 -2.86
C ILE A 115 0.87 11.63 -1.58
N SER A 116 2.11 11.12 -1.64
CA SER A 116 2.80 10.62 -0.43
C SER A 116 3.06 11.71 0.62
N ALA A 117 3.24 12.96 0.20
CA ALA A 117 3.38 14.10 1.11
C ALA A 117 2.03 14.47 1.75
N LEU A 118 0.95 14.46 0.97
CA LEU A 118 -0.41 14.68 1.47
C LEU A 118 -0.82 13.60 2.47
N ILE A 119 -0.55 12.32 2.19
CA ILE A 119 -0.80 11.22 3.13
C ILE A 119 -0.03 11.44 4.42
N HIS A 120 1.25 11.82 4.34
CA HIS A 120 2.03 12.04 5.56
C HIS A 120 1.50 13.22 6.39
N ILE A 121 1.16 14.34 5.75
CA ILE A 121 0.65 15.53 6.45
C ILE A 121 -0.80 15.32 6.92
N ILE A 122 -1.72 15.08 6.00
CA ILE A 122 -3.16 14.97 6.28
C ILE A 122 -3.54 13.63 6.89
N GLY A 123 -2.90 12.53 6.50
CA GLY A 123 -3.25 11.18 6.98
C GLY A 123 -2.49 10.75 8.23
N CYS A 124 -1.25 11.22 8.45
CA CYS A 124 -0.43 10.79 9.59
C CYS A 124 -0.19 11.90 10.64
N LYS A 125 0.02 13.16 10.23
CA LYS A 125 0.32 14.25 11.18
C LYS A 125 -0.91 14.84 11.86
N THR A 126 -2.10 14.71 11.30
CA THR A 126 -3.35 15.22 11.91
C THR A 126 -3.97 14.23 12.90
N GLN A 127 -3.54 12.97 12.90
CA GLN A 127 -4.09 11.94 13.77
C GLN A 127 -3.84 12.25 15.25
N GLY A 128 -4.66 11.65 16.12
CA GLY A 128 -4.50 11.75 17.58
C GLY A 128 -3.35 10.91 18.13
N HIS A 129 -2.15 11.03 17.56
CA HIS A 129 -0.97 10.33 18.06
C HIS A 129 0.01 11.23 18.81
N LYS A 130 0.65 10.69 19.85
CA LYS A 130 1.69 11.40 20.60
C LYS A 130 2.83 11.75 19.63
N CYS A 131 3.33 13.00 19.69
CA CYS A 131 4.40 13.59 18.86
C CYS A 131 4.01 14.22 17.51
N GLN A 132 2.74 14.32 17.12
CA GLN A 132 2.41 14.79 15.76
C GLN A 132 2.50 16.30 15.52
N LEU A 133 2.18 17.12 16.52
CA LEU A 133 2.36 18.58 16.44
C LEU A 133 3.84 18.98 16.35
N ARG A 134 4.75 18.19 16.95
CA ARG A 134 6.18 18.48 16.94
C ARG A 134 6.71 18.45 15.50
N ASN A 135 7.41 19.51 15.12
CA ASN A 135 7.97 19.70 13.79
C ASN A 135 6.93 19.77 12.66
N PHE A 136 5.63 19.91 12.94
CA PHE A 136 4.59 19.95 11.90
C PHE A 136 4.89 21.01 10.84
N ILE A 137 5.11 22.26 11.26
CA ILE A 137 5.47 23.37 10.37
C ILE A 137 6.79 23.14 9.63
N LYS A 138 7.80 22.59 10.31
CA LYS A 138 9.10 22.28 9.69
C LYS A 138 8.94 21.27 8.55
N ILE A 139 8.13 20.23 8.75
CA ILE A 139 7.85 19.22 7.71
C ILE A 139 7.05 19.85 6.57
N LEU A 140 6.04 20.67 6.89
CA LEU A 140 5.24 21.38 5.90
C LEU A 140 6.11 22.28 5.01
N GLY A 141 7.06 23.02 5.59
CA GLY A 141 8.01 23.84 4.83
C GLY A 141 8.89 23.06 3.86
N VAL A 142 9.34 21.87 4.26
CA VAL A 142 10.08 20.95 3.36
C VAL A 142 9.21 20.54 2.18
N TYR A 143 7.92 20.26 2.41
CA TYR A 143 7.00 19.89 1.34
C TYR A 143 6.59 21.05 0.45
N PHE A 144 6.36 22.24 1.00
CA PHE A 144 6.06 23.43 0.19
C PHE A 144 7.21 23.78 -0.76
N LYS A 145 8.46 23.66 -0.29
CA LYS A 145 9.63 23.85 -1.15
C LYS A 145 9.69 22.81 -2.27
N LYS A 146 9.29 21.57 -2.01
CA LYS A 146 9.35 20.46 -2.98
C LYS A 146 8.14 20.44 -3.92
N TYR A 147 6.96 20.81 -3.44
CA TYR A 147 5.67 20.74 -4.10
C TYR A 147 4.91 22.06 -3.90
N PRO A 148 5.22 23.12 -4.68
CA PRO A 148 4.59 24.43 -4.50
C PRO A 148 3.06 24.41 -4.59
N SER A 149 2.45 23.48 -5.34
CA SER A 149 0.99 23.33 -5.39
C SER A 149 0.35 22.97 -4.05
N MET A 150 1.10 22.41 -3.09
CA MET A 150 0.59 22.21 -1.72
C MET A 150 0.35 23.53 -0.99
N ILE A 151 1.05 24.61 -1.36
CA ILE A 151 0.81 25.94 -0.78
C ILE A 151 -0.62 26.38 -1.10
N GLU A 152 -1.07 26.20 -2.34
CA GLU A 152 -2.42 26.55 -2.77
C GLU A 152 -3.48 25.73 -2.04
N LEU A 153 -3.27 24.43 -1.92
CA LEU A 153 -4.16 23.57 -1.14
C LEU A 153 -4.25 24.05 0.32
N PHE A 154 -3.12 24.39 0.95
CA PHE A 154 -3.12 24.87 2.34
C PHE A 154 -3.77 26.23 2.48
N ARG A 155 -3.65 27.13 1.49
CA ARG A 155 -4.43 28.38 1.45
C ARG A 155 -5.92 28.08 1.46
N MET A 156 -6.38 27.17 0.60
CA MET A 156 -7.80 26.78 0.54
C MET A 156 -8.27 26.15 1.85
N ILE A 157 -7.50 25.24 2.45
CA ILE A 157 -7.83 24.61 3.75
C ILE A 157 -7.99 25.68 4.82
N LEU A 158 -6.99 26.58 4.95
CA LEU A 158 -6.99 27.61 5.96
C LEU A 158 -8.12 28.62 5.75
N GLU A 159 -8.34 29.07 4.52
CA GLU A 159 -9.43 29.97 4.17
C GLU A 159 -10.79 29.34 4.49
N THR A 160 -11.04 28.11 4.05
CA THR A 160 -12.30 27.37 4.35
C THR A 160 -12.53 27.26 5.86
N SER A 161 -11.47 26.90 6.60
CA SER A 161 -11.51 26.77 8.05
C SER A 161 -11.74 28.10 8.76
N MET A 162 -11.12 29.20 8.31
CA MET A 162 -11.32 30.53 8.88
C MET A 162 -12.74 31.04 8.60
N MET A 163 -13.28 30.83 7.39
CA MET A 163 -14.63 31.25 7.01
C MET A 163 -15.74 30.44 7.73
N GLY A 164 -15.43 29.23 8.19
CA GLY A 164 -16.44 28.33 8.75
C GLY A 164 -17.34 27.71 7.68
N ASN A 165 -16.76 27.42 6.50
CA ASN A 165 -17.46 26.85 5.36
C ASN A 165 -17.45 25.32 5.38
N TYR A 166 -17.67 24.76 6.57
CA TYR A 166 -17.92 23.32 6.79
C TYR A 166 -19.34 23.10 7.35
N PRO A 167 -19.98 21.95 7.07
CA PRO A 167 -21.32 21.64 7.57
C PRO A 167 -21.43 21.61 9.09
N HIS A 168 -20.39 21.16 9.79
CA HIS A 168 -20.36 21.04 11.26
C HIS A 168 -20.05 22.35 11.99
N THR A 169 -19.89 23.47 11.28
CA THR A 169 -19.48 24.73 11.90
C THR A 169 -20.63 25.37 12.68
N HIS A 170 -20.42 25.66 13.97
CA HIS A 170 -21.41 26.38 14.78
C HIS A 170 -21.16 27.88 14.81
N HIS A 171 -19.90 28.32 14.69
CA HIS A 171 -19.58 29.74 14.72
C HIS A 171 -18.96 30.19 13.39
N ARG A 172 -19.47 31.28 12.82
CA ARG A 172 -18.93 31.86 11.58
C ARG A 172 -18.47 33.29 11.81
N PRO A 173 -17.37 33.73 11.17
CA PRO A 173 -17.01 35.14 11.23
C PRO A 173 -18.10 36.02 10.64
N ARG A 174 -18.23 37.25 11.16
CA ARG A 174 -19.09 38.30 10.62
C ARG A 174 -18.66 38.65 9.20
N PHE A 175 -19.59 39.16 8.41
CA PHE A 175 -19.37 39.42 6.98
C PHE A 175 -18.14 40.29 6.71
N GLU A 176 -17.92 41.33 7.53
CA GLU A 176 -16.76 42.21 7.42
C GLU A 176 -15.44 41.44 7.60
N GLN A 177 -15.39 40.55 8.60
CA GLN A 177 -14.22 39.71 8.83
C GLN A 177 -14.02 38.72 7.68
N ARG A 178 -15.09 38.18 7.10
CA ARG A 178 -15.00 37.31 5.92
C ARG A 178 -14.42 38.06 4.72
N ILE A 179 -14.80 39.31 4.48
CA ILE A 179 -14.19 40.14 3.43
C ILE A 179 -12.68 40.25 3.66
N TRP A 180 -12.26 40.53 4.89
CA TRP A 180 -10.83 40.64 5.24
C TRP A 180 -10.07 39.32 5.07
N ILE A 181 -10.67 38.20 5.48
CA ILE A 181 -10.10 36.86 5.26
C ILE A 181 -9.93 36.64 3.76
N ARG A 182 -10.99 36.85 2.96
CA ARG A 182 -10.98 36.65 1.50
C ARG A 182 -9.88 37.48 0.84
N LYS A 183 -9.85 38.77 1.15
CA LYS A 183 -8.82 39.71 0.67
C LYS A 183 -7.41 39.20 0.99
N SER A 184 -7.18 38.78 2.22
CA SER A 184 -5.86 38.34 2.67
C SER A 184 -5.34 37.08 1.96
N PHE A 185 -6.23 36.15 1.60
CA PHE A 185 -5.84 34.92 0.89
C PHE A 185 -5.73 35.09 -0.63
N LYS A 186 -6.54 35.99 -1.22
CA LYS A 186 -6.52 36.30 -2.65
C LYS A 186 -5.37 37.19 -3.06
N ASP A 187 -5.04 38.19 -2.24
CA ASP A 187 -3.99 39.12 -2.56
C ASP A 187 -2.60 38.49 -2.36
N ARG A 188 -1.96 38.18 -3.50
CA ARG A 188 -0.63 37.60 -3.56
C ARG A 188 0.47 38.56 -3.13
N TYR A 189 0.20 39.86 -3.13
CA TYR A 189 1.11 40.87 -2.61
C TYR A 189 1.17 40.80 -1.09
N TYR A 190 0.02 40.78 -0.41
CA TYR A 190 -0.02 40.67 1.06
C TYR A 190 0.48 39.30 1.53
N LEU A 191 -0.05 38.23 0.97
CA LEU A 191 0.29 36.87 1.35
C LEU A 191 1.05 36.18 0.22
N SER A 192 2.25 36.66 -0.09
CA SER A 192 3.20 35.97 -0.97
C SER A 192 3.54 34.57 -0.44
N ASN A 193 4.15 33.68 -1.23
CA ASN A 193 4.50 32.33 -0.73
C ASN A 193 5.47 32.37 0.46
N GLU A 194 6.37 33.35 0.50
CA GLU A 194 7.29 33.57 1.62
C GLU A 194 6.55 34.11 2.84
N ASN A 195 5.70 35.14 2.65
CA ASN A 195 4.89 35.72 3.72
C ASN A 195 3.91 34.69 4.29
N PHE A 196 3.32 33.85 3.45
CA PHE A 196 2.44 32.77 3.85
C PHE A 196 3.16 31.75 4.73
N PHE A 197 4.38 31.35 4.35
CA PHE A 197 5.16 30.40 5.15
C PHE A 197 5.57 31.01 6.51
N LYS A 198 5.97 32.28 6.51
CA LYS A 198 6.25 33.03 7.75
C LYS A 198 5.00 33.10 8.64
N TRP A 199 3.85 33.40 8.06
CA TRP A 199 2.57 33.45 8.76
C TRP A 199 2.19 32.09 9.36
N ILE A 200 2.26 31.01 8.57
CA ILE A 200 2.01 29.64 9.04
C ILE A 200 2.93 29.27 10.21
N SER A 201 4.19 29.70 10.16
CA SER A 201 5.17 29.42 11.21
C SER A 201 4.88 30.14 12.53
N GLN A 202 4.24 31.31 12.47
CA GLN A 202 3.82 32.08 13.64
C GLN A 202 2.50 31.56 14.23
N ASN A 203 1.71 30.83 13.43
CA ASN A 203 0.34 30.41 13.76
C ASN A 203 0.17 28.89 13.71
N ASP A 204 1.18 28.17 14.19
CA ASP A 204 1.32 26.72 14.08
C ASP A 204 0.11 25.92 14.63
N GLN A 205 -0.43 26.31 15.79
CA GLN A 205 -1.60 25.66 16.39
C GLN A 205 -2.84 25.81 15.51
N PHE A 206 -3.08 27.01 14.99
CA PHE A 206 -4.21 27.28 14.11
C PHE A 206 -4.11 26.45 12.83
N VAL A 207 -2.94 26.46 12.20
CA VAL A 207 -2.69 25.67 10.98
C VAL A 207 -2.89 24.18 11.25
N TYR A 208 -2.42 23.69 12.40
CA TYR A 208 -2.60 22.30 12.80
C TYR A 208 -4.08 21.93 12.95
N TYR A 209 -4.89 22.72 13.66
CA TYR A 209 -6.32 22.45 13.84
C TYR A 209 -7.13 22.63 12.56
N ALA A 210 -6.84 23.63 11.72
CA ALA A 210 -7.47 23.76 10.41
C ALA A 210 -7.18 22.54 9.52
N THR A 211 -5.94 22.03 9.56
CA THR A 211 -5.57 20.79 8.86
C THR A 211 -6.30 19.58 9.43
N LYS A 212 -6.50 19.52 10.75
CA LYS A 212 -7.30 18.46 11.40
C LYS A 212 -8.78 18.54 11.05
N GLU A 213 -9.34 19.74 10.93
CA GLU A 213 -10.73 19.94 10.52
C GLU A 213 -10.95 19.41 9.09
N PHE A 214 -10.01 19.68 8.19
CA PHE A 214 -10.04 19.09 6.85
C PHE A 214 -9.88 17.56 6.87
N TYR A 215 -8.99 17.02 7.71
CA TYR A 215 -8.87 15.56 7.90
C TYR A 215 -10.17 14.94 8.42
N MET A 216 -10.78 15.55 9.42
CA MET A 216 -12.07 15.13 9.97
C MET A 216 -13.16 15.12 8.90
N PHE A 217 -13.28 16.20 8.12
CA PHE A 217 -14.21 16.27 7.00
C PHE A 217 -13.96 15.16 5.97
N THR A 218 -12.70 14.87 5.64
CA THR A 218 -12.35 13.79 4.71
C THR A 218 -12.77 12.42 5.25
N VAL A 219 -12.55 12.16 6.54
CA VAL A 219 -12.94 10.90 7.19
C VAL A 219 -14.46 10.75 7.28
N GLU A 220 -15.18 11.80 7.69
CA GLU A 220 -16.64 11.78 7.84
C GLU A 220 -17.39 11.54 6.51
N ARG A 221 -16.75 11.83 5.37
CA ARG A 221 -17.33 11.54 4.03
C ARG A 221 -17.41 10.05 3.71
N GLU A 222 -16.59 9.22 4.34
CA GLU A 222 -16.57 7.77 4.14
C GLU A 222 -16.99 7.06 5.43
N TRP A 223 -18.25 6.62 5.47
CA TRP A 223 -18.86 6.07 6.68
C TRP A 223 -18.09 4.87 7.26
N VAL A 224 -17.50 4.03 6.39
CA VAL A 224 -16.70 2.87 6.82
C VAL A 224 -15.47 3.34 7.58
N LEU A 225 -14.81 4.37 7.07
CA LEU A 225 -13.61 4.95 7.65
C LEU A 225 -13.92 5.66 8.97
N ASP A 226 -14.99 6.46 9.04
CA ASP A 226 -15.44 7.12 10.27
C ASP A 226 -15.77 6.10 11.37
N LYS A 227 -16.52 5.05 11.02
CA LYS A 227 -16.85 3.96 11.97
C LYS A 227 -15.60 3.24 12.46
N PHE A 228 -14.68 2.91 11.57
CA PHE A 228 -13.42 2.28 11.94
C PHE A 228 -12.56 3.18 12.83
N MET A 229 -12.54 4.49 12.59
CA MET A 229 -11.85 5.46 13.43
C MET A 229 -12.45 5.49 14.85
N CYS A 230 -13.77 5.42 14.99
CA CYS A 230 -14.45 5.29 16.29
C CYS A 230 -14.12 3.99 17.01
N GLU A 231 -13.95 2.88 16.30
CA GLU A 231 -13.61 1.57 16.88
C GLU A 231 -12.14 1.48 17.34
N THR A 232 -11.25 2.21 16.68
CA THR A 232 -9.79 2.09 16.89
C THR A 232 -9.19 3.22 17.73
N ASN A 233 -9.87 4.35 17.86
CA ASN A 233 -9.40 5.54 18.56
C ASN A 233 -10.56 6.23 19.29
N ASN A 234 -10.25 7.16 20.19
CA ASN A 234 -11.22 8.09 20.79
C ASN A 234 -11.64 9.17 19.76
N TRP A 235 -12.15 8.73 18.61
CA TRP A 235 -12.37 9.60 17.45
C TRP A 235 -13.49 10.62 17.69
N ASP A 236 -14.56 10.25 18.39
CA ASP A 236 -15.66 11.16 18.70
C ASP A 236 -15.23 12.32 19.61
N ASP A 237 -14.43 12.04 20.64
CA ASP A 237 -13.83 13.09 21.49
C ASP A 237 -12.88 13.98 20.69
N MET A 238 -12.14 13.40 19.74
CA MET A 238 -11.27 14.16 18.86
C MET A 238 -12.06 15.06 17.92
N LYS A 239 -13.15 14.57 17.31
CA LYS A 239 -14.08 15.36 16.48
C LYS A 239 -14.63 16.53 17.28
N LYS A 240 -15.13 16.27 18.49
CA LYS A 240 -15.65 17.30 19.39
C LYS A 240 -14.61 18.37 19.68
N SER A 241 -13.38 17.96 20.02
CA SER A 241 -12.31 18.92 20.29
C SER A 241 -11.88 19.72 19.06
N ILE A 242 -11.84 19.13 17.87
CA ILE A 242 -11.52 19.84 16.63
C ILE A 242 -12.60 20.89 16.34
N LYS A 243 -13.89 20.52 16.47
CA LYS A 243 -15.03 21.44 16.29
C LYS A 243 -14.95 22.61 17.28
N GLU A 244 -14.75 22.32 18.57
CA GLU A 244 -14.56 23.33 19.63
C GLU A 244 -13.38 24.27 19.33
N ALA A 245 -12.23 23.70 18.96
CA ALA A 245 -11.03 24.47 18.64
C ALA A 245 -11.26 25.47 17.50
N MET A 246 -11.90 25.03 16.42
CA MET A 246 -12.13 25.87 15.25
C MET A 246 -13.21 26.92 15.49
N ASP A 247 -14.26 26.61 16.25
CA ASP A 247 -15.29 27.59 16.62
C ASP A 247 -14.75 28.64 17.59
N VAL A 248 -13.88 28.27 18.54
CA VAL A 248 -13.17 29.24 19.40
C VAL A 248 -12.29 30.16 18.57
N ALA A 249 -11.53 29.62 17.62
CA ALA A 249 -10.70 30.42 16.73
C ALA A 249 -11.54 31.44 15.93
N ARG A 250 -12.67 31.03 15.37
CA ARG A 250 -13.59 31.92 14.63
C ARG A 250 -14.23 32.97 15.53
N THR A 251 -14.56 32.60 16.77
CA THR A 251 -15.10 33.54 17.77
C THR A 251 -14.10 34.65 18.08
N ARG A 252 -12.81 34.30 18.19
CA ARG A 252 -11.73 35.29 18.39
C ARG A 252 -11.52 36.19 17.18
N ILE A 253 -11.59 35.64 15.97
CA ILE A 253 -11.55 36.43 14.73
C ILE A 253 -12.66 37.49 14.72
N ASN A 254 -13.82 37.19 15.29
CA ASN A 254 -14.93 38.15 15.43
C ASN A 254 -14.71 39.22 16.51
N SER A 255 -13.99 38.91 17.58
CA SER A 255 -13.77 39.86 18.69
C SER A 255 -12.68 40.89 18.41
N ASP A 256 -11.73 40.58 17.53
CA ASP A 256 -10.64 41.50 17.22
C ASP A 256 -11.14 42.63 16.32
N THR A 257 -11.00 43.87 16.82
CA THR A 257 -11.53 45.09 16.20
C THR A 257 -10.95 45.35 14.79
N TYR A 258 -9.81 44.74 14.46
CA TYR A 258 -9.25 44.68 13.10
C TYR A 258 -8.39 43.42 12.96
N PRO A 259 -8.84 42.35 12.28
CA PRO A 259 -8.04 41.16 12.09
C PRO A 259 -7.09 41.42 10.93
N HIS A 260 -6.01 42.14 11.20
CA HIS A 260 -4.82 41.80 10.43
C HIS A 260 -4.53 40.34 10.75
N VAL A 261 -4.48 39.52 9.70
CA VAL A 261 -4.14 38.09 9.74
C VAL A 261 -2.86 37.84 10.58
N ASN A 262 -2.05 38.87 10.81
CA ASN A 262 -0.82 38.85 11.59
C ASN A 262 -0.95 38.74 13.13
N ASN A 263 -2.12 38.87 13.78
CA ASN A 263 -2.18 38.88 15.27
C ASN A 263 -3.04 37.77 15.91
N PHE A 264 -2.63 36.52 15.77
CA PHE A 264 -3.35 35.35 16.31
C PHE A 264 -2.84 34.92 17.71
N LYS A 265 -2.22 35.83 18.47
CA LYS A 265 -1.62 35.50 19.78
C LYS A 265 -2.63 34.88 20.76
N PHE A 266 -3.86 35.41 20.79
CA PHE A 266 -4.92 34.90 21.68
C PHE A 266 -5.46 33.56 21.20
N ILE A 267 -5.67 33.40 19.89
CA ILE A 267 -6.08 32.12 19.28
C ILE A 267 -5.08 31.02 19.61
N HIS A 268 -3.78 31.31 19.51
CA HIS A 268 -2.73 30.34 19.84
C HIS A 268 -2.83 29.86 21.30
N LYS A 269 -3.08 30.77 22.25
CA LYS A 269 -3.25 30.42 23.66
C LYS A 269 -4.45 29.48 23.86
N ASP A 270 -5.62 29.86 23.33
CA ASP A 270 -6.85 29.09 23.50
C ASP A 270 -6.74 27.69 22.86
N LEU A 271 -6.18 27.60 21.65
CA LEU A 271 -5.94 26.33 20.97
C LEU A 271 -4.96 25.42 21.73
N LYS A 272 -3.97 26.00 22.41
CA LYS A 272 -3.02 25.26 23.24
C LYS A 272 -3.68 24.70 24.50
N GLU A 273 -4.60 25.44 25.11
CA GLU A 273 -5.39 24.95 26.25
C GLU A 273 -6.31 23.80 25.83
N ILE A 274 -7.00 23.92 24.69
CA ILE A 274 -7.81 22.83 24.12
C ILE A 274 -6.91 21.63 23.82
N HIS A 275 -5.74 21.83 23.23
CA HIS A 275 -4.80 20.74 22.95
C HIS A 275 -4.38 20.01 24.23
N GLN A 276 -4.10 20.72 25.32
CA GLN A 276 -3.77 20.09 26.61
C GLN A 276 -4.89 19.19 27.13
N LYS A 277 -6.16 19.62 26.98
CA LYS A 277 -7.34 18.79 27.32
C LYS A 277 -7.46 17.56 26.43
N THR A 278 -6.96 17.60 25.20
CA THR A 278 -6.98 16.43 24.29
C THR A 278 -5.92 15.39 24.58
N LEU A 279 -4.84 15.74 25.27
CA LEU A 279 -3.69 14.84 25.50
C LEU A 279 -4.06 13.45 26.05
N PRO A 280 -5.05 13.30 26.96
CA PRO A 280 -5.49 11.98 27.44
C PRO A 280 -6.09 11.09 26.34
N PHE A 281 -6.72 11.69 25.31
CA PHE A 281 -7.34 10.97 24.20
C PHE A 281 -6.35 10.66 23.07
N ILE A 282 -5.14 11.22 23.12
CA ILE A 282 -4.09 11.01 22.13
C ILE A 282 -3.39 9.68 22.42
N THR A 283 -3.60 8.70 21.56
CA THR A 283 -3.01 7.36 21.66
C THR A 283 -1.52 7.39 21.31
N LYS A 284 -0.70 6.53 21.94
CA LYS A 284 0.62 6.24 21.39
C LYS A 284 0.41 5.35 20.16
N LEU A 285 1.01 5.69 19.03
CA LEU A 285 1.00 4.79 17.89
C LEU A 285 1.74 3.51 18.29
N LYS A 286 1.00 2.41 18.44
CA LYS A 286 1.57 1.08 18.67
C LYS A 286 2.20 0.57 17.39
N LYS A 287 3.50 0.82 17.24
CA LYS A 287 4.27 0.41 16.03
C LYS A 287 4.41 -1.10 15.89
N THR A 288 4.30 -1.83 16.99
CA THR A 288 4.53 -3.27 17.07
C THR A 288 3.76 -3.81 18.27
N GLY A 289 3.15 -4.98 18.16
CA GLY A 289 2.56 -5.66 19.32
C GLY A 289 3.59 -5.97 20.40
N PHE A 290 3.12 -6.14 21.65
CA PHE A 290 3.97 -6.38 22.81
C PHE A 290 5.05 -7.45 22.58
N LEU A 291 4.68 -8.59 22.00
CA LEU A 291 5.60 -9.71 21.74
C LEU A 291 6.87 -9.25 21.02
N ASN A 292 6.69 -8.58 19.88
CA ASN A 292 7.78 -8.16 19.01
C ASN A 292 8.65 -7.11 19.69
N LYS A 293 8.02 -6.13 20.37
CA LYS A 293 8.74 -5.07 21.05
C LYS A 293 9.51 -5.59 22.26
N CYS A 294 8.87 -6.39 23.11
CA CYS A 294 9.49 -7.00 24.27
C CYS A 294 10.67 -7.88 23.85
N LEU A 295 10.48 -8.77 22.88
CA LEU A 295 11.55 -9.62 22.37
C LEU A 295 12.70 -8.81 21.74
N GLN A 296 12.41 -7.72 21.03
CA GLN A 296 13.43 -6.81 20.51
C GLN A 296 14.28 -6.20 21.64
N GLU A 297 13.63 -5.69 22.68
CA GLU A 297 14.33 -5.12 23.85
C GLU A 297 15.11 -6.19 24.63
N MET A 298 14.57 -7.40 24.78
CA MET A 298 15.28 -8.53 25.41
C MET A 298 16.48 -8.97 24.57
N ASN A 299 16.38 -9.01 23.25
CA ASN A 299 17.51 -9.29 22.35
C ASN A 299 18.60 -8.22 22.48
N HIS A 300 18.20 -6.95 22.56
CA HIS A 300 19.13 -5.85 22.77
C HIS A 300 19.83 -5.96 24.12
N TYR A 301 19.08 -6.23 25.18
CA TYR A 301 19.61 -6.43 26.53
C TYR A 301 20.59 -7.61 26.58
N HIS A 302 20.21 -8.75 26.01
CA HIS A 302 21.02 -9.96 25.96
C HIS A 302 22.37 -9.73 25.25
N GLU A 303 22.35 -9.05 24.09
CA GLU A 303 23.57 -8.69 23.37
C GLU A 303 24.45 -7.69 24.13
N LEU A 304 23.86 -6.74 24.86
CA LEU A 304 24.62 -5.69 25.55
C LEU A 304 25.16 -6.09 26.92
N LYS A 305 24.43 -6.91 27.68
CA LYS A 305 24.64 -7.11 29.12
C LYS A 305 24.98 -8.54 29.51
N ILE A 306 24.57 -9.53 28.72
CA ILE A 306 24.70 -10.95 29.07
C ILE A 306 25.85 -11.57 28.29
N ILE A 307 25.84 -11.37 26.98
CA ILE A 307 26.82 -12.00 26.10
C ILE A 307 28.22 -11.42 26.33
N ASN A 308 29.23 -12.29 26.44
CA ASN A 308 30.63 -11.90 26.35
C ASN A 308 30.93 -11.43 24.91
N LYS A 309 31.06 -10.12 24.75
CA LYS A 309 31.29 -9.45 23.47
C LYS A 309 32.61 -9.82 22.78
N TRP A 310 33.58 -10.40 23.49
CA TRP A 310 34.85 -10.89 22.95
C TRP A 310 34.79 -12.36 22.53
N SER A 311 33.81 -13.13 23.02
CA SER A 311 33.73 -14.56 22.78
C SER A 311 33.11 -14.89 21.42
N THR A 312 33.73 -15.84 20.70
CA THR A 312 33.19 -16.46 19.49
C THR A 312 32.23 -17.62 19.79
N ALA A 313 32.09 -18.01 21.06
CA ALA A 313 31.21 -19.10 21.48
C ALA A 313 29.73 -18.69 21.35
N ILE A 314 28.88 -19.68 21.06
CA ILE A 314 27.42 -19.53 21.06
C ILE A 314 26.97 -19.27 22.50
N GLN A 315 26.17 -18.23 22.71
CA GLN A 315 25.68 -17.85 24.04
C GLN A 315 24.19 -17.56 23.98
N THR A 316 23.39 -18.49 23.45
CA THR A 316 21.93 -18.33 23.36
C THR A 316 21.26 -18.48 24.72
N SER A 317 20.02 -17.99 24.83
CA SER A 317 19.25 -18.18 26.06
C SER A 317 18.88 -19.64 26.29
N GLU A 318 18.76 -20.43 25.23
CA GLU A 318 18.62 -21.89 25.30
C GLU A 318 19.82 -22.54 25.96
N MET A 319 21.03 -22.20 25.53
CA MET A 319 22.26 -22.71 26.15
C MET A 319 22.34 -22.30 27.63
N LEU A 320 22.05 -21.03 27.93
CA LEU A 320 22.05 -20.55 29.32
C LEU A 320 20.95 -21.20 30.17
N LEU A 321 19.80 -21.56 29.59
CA LEU A 321 18.77 -22.36 30.28
C LEU A 321 19.23 -23.79 30.53
N SER A 322 19.99 -24.40 29.63
CA SER A 322 20.46 -25.79 29.79
C SER A 322 21.31 -25.97 31.06
N GLU A 323 22.02 -24.92 31.50
CA GLU A 323 22.78 -24.93 32.76
C GLU A 323 21.91 -25.23 33.99
N TYR A 324 20.62 -24.89 33.96
CA TYR A 324 19.67 -25.18 35.04
C TYR A 324 19.18 -26.63 35.06
N PHE A 325 19.51 -27.42 34.03
CA PHE A 325 19.20 -28.85 33.93
C PHE A 325 20.42 -29.72 34.22
N LYS A 326 21.53 -29.14 34.69
CA LYS A 326 22.69 -29.91 35.11
C LYS A 326 22.43 -30.58 36.47
N LYS A 327 22.62 -31.89 36.55
CA LYS A 327 22.69 -32.66 37.78
C LYS A 327 24.12 -33.18 37.92
N GLU A 328 24.77 -32.96 39.06
CA GLU A 328 26.14 -33.45 39.30
C GLU A 328 27.17 -33.01 38.24
N ASN A 329 27.01 -31.79 37.70
CA ASN A 329 27.79 -31.23 36.59
C ASN A 329 27.54 -31.84 35.20
N GLU A 330 26.69 -32.85 35.07
CA GLU A 330 26.27 -33.40 33.78
C GLU A 330 24.91 -32.84 33.37
N LEU A 331 24.78 -32.48 32.08
CA LEU A 331 23.52 -31.97 31.54
C LEU A 331 22.53 -33.12 31.40
N ASP A 332 21.37 -33.00 32.03
CA ASP A 332 20.21 -33.87 31.78
C ASP A 332 19.59 -33.49 30.42
N VAL A 333 20.22 -34.00 29.34
CA VAL A 333 19.84 -33.67 27.95
C VAL A 333 18.40 -34.08 27.66
N GLU A 334 17.95 -35.21 28.20
CA GLU A 334 16.59 -35.70 28.00
C GLU A 334 15.56 -34.75 28.63
N ALA A 335 15.74 -34.37 29.90
CA ALA A 335 14.83 -33.43 30.57
C ALA A 335 14.80 -32.06 29.88
N TYR A 336 15.95 -31.59 29.37
CA TYR A 336 16.03 -30.33 28.65
C TYR A 336 15.35 -30.38 27.27
N ILE A 337 15.54 -31.45 26.51
CA ILE A 337 14.85 -31.66 25.22
C ILE A 337 13.35 -31.80 25.45
N GLU A 338 12.92 -32.54 26.47
CA GLU A 338 11.51 -32.67 26.84
C GLU A 338 10.91 -31.30 27.18
N PHE A 339 11.62 -30.48 27.96
CA PHE A 339 11.22 -29.13 28.30
C PHE A 339 10.98 -28.25 27.06
N LEU A 340 11.91 -28.23 26.11
CA LEU A 340 11.75 -27.46 24.87
C LEU A 340 10.63 -28.02 23.98
N THR A 341 10.47 -29.34 23.95
CA THR A 341 9.42 -30.03 23.18
C THR A 341 8.04 -29.67 23.73
N ASN A 342 7.87 -29.69 25.05
CA ASN A 342 6.64 -29.29 25.72
C ASN A 342 6.33 -27.80 25.49
N MET A 343 7.34 -26.93 25.52
CA MET A 343 7.18 -25.51 25.19
C MET A 343 6.68 -25.30 23.78
N LYS A 344 7.31 -25.96 22.80
CA LYS A 344 6.90 -25.91 21.42
C LYS A 344 5.48 -26.44 21.21
N PHE A 345 5.13 -27.56 21.85
CA PHE A 345 3.79 -28.13 21.78
C PHE A 345 2.71 -27.14 22.25
N ILE A 346 2.96 -26.42 23.35
CA ILE A 346 2.03 -25.39 23.85
C ILE A 346 1.93 -24.24 22.85
N VAL A 347 3.06 -23.73 22.36
CA VAL A 347 3.08 -22.63 21.38
C VAL A 347 2.34 -23.00 20.09
N ASP A 348 2.53 -24.22 19.59
CA ASP A 348 1.85 -24.75 18.40
C ASP A 348 0.33 -24.88 18.62
N ARG A 349 -0.13 -25.05 19.87
CA ARG A 349 -1.56 -25.11 20.22
C ARG A 349 -2.20 -23.74 20.45
N MET A 350 -1.40 -22.71 20.72
CA MET A 350 -1.87 -21.33 20.98
C MET A 350 -2.33 -20.56 19.73
N ILE A 351 -2.26 -21.15 18.54
CA ILE A 351 -2.46 -20.51 17.21
C ILE A 351 -3.80 -19.75 17.05
N LYS A 352 -4.79 -19.96 17.92
CA LYS A 352 -6.13 -19.36 17.73
C LYS A 352 -6.27 -17.89 18.15
N GLY A 353 -5.20 -17.16 18.50
CA GLY A 353 -5.30 -15.75 18.86
C GLY A 353 -3.99 -14.96 18.83
N HIS A 354 -4.09 -13.64 18.65
CA HIS A 354 -2.97 -12.70 18.71
C HIS A 354 -2.55 -12.36 20.16
N THR A 355 -3.32 -12.82 21.14
CA THR A 355 -3.09 -12.56 22.56
C THR A 355 -2.06 -13.53 23.13
N ILE A 356 -1.03 -13.00 23.78
CA ILE A 356 -0.02 -13.82 24.46
C ILE A 356 -0.61 -14.33 25.78
N GLU A 357 -0.93 -15.61 25.85
CA GLU A 357 -1.35 -16.23 27.11
C GLU A 357 -0.15 -16.51 28.03
N THR A 358 0.23 -15.52 28.84
CA THR A 358 1.39 -15.64 29.75
C THR A 358 1.23 -16.75 30.81
N LYS A 359 0.00 -17.21 31.08
CA LYS A 359 -0.31 -18.28 32.05
C LYS A 359 0.50 -19.57 31.82
N TRP A 360 0.84 -19.86 30.56
CA TRP A 360 1.61 -21.07 30.20
C TRP A 360 3.06 -21.04 30.70
N LEU A 361 3.60 -19.86 31.00
CA LEU A 361 4.93 -19.75 31.61
C LEU A 361 5.00 -20.48 32.97
N LYS A 362 3.88 -20.61 33.69
CA LYS A 362 3.81 -21.37 34.96
C LYS A 362 4.12 -22.86 34.77
N CYS A 363 3.83 -23.43 33.60
CA CYS A 363 4.20 -24.81 33.27
C CYS A 363 5.71 -25.02 33.15
N PHE A 364 6.48 -23.94 32.96
CA PHE A 364 7.93 -23.96 32.76
C PHE A 364 8.70 -23.46 33.97
N ARG A 365 8.09 -23.56 35.16
CA ARG A 365 8.70 -23.21 36.46
C ARG A 365 9.21 -21.76 36.53
N ILE A 366 8.56 -20.83 35.83
CA ILE A 366 8.81 -19.40 36.03
C ILE A 366 8.53 -19.03 37.49
N SER A 367 9.31 -18.12 38.07
CA SER A 367 9.00 -17.62 39.42
C SER A 367 7.71 -16.78 39.42
N GLU A 368 6.99 -16.73 40.55
CA GLU A 368 5.77 -15.92 40.66
C GLU A 368 6.06 -14.42 40.49
N GLU A 369 7.24 -13.96 40.93
CA GLU A 369 7.71 -12.58 40.71
C GLU A 369 7.90 -12.30 39.21
N GLY A 370 8.62 -13.17 38.49
CA GLY A 370 8.85 -13.04 37.06
C GLY A 370 7.55 -13.11 36.24
N TYR A 371 6.64 -13.99 36.63
CA TYR A 371 5.30 -14.10 36.03
C TYR A 371 4.47 -12.82 36.22
N ASN A 372 4.43 -12.28 37.43
CA ASN A 372 3.68 -11.05 37.71
C ASN A 372 4.30 -9.85 36.98
N LEU A 373 5.63 -9.75 36.98
CA LEU A 373 6.34 -8.69 36.24
C LEU A 373 6.04 -8.72 34.74
N ILE A 374 6.06 -9.89 34.08
CA ILE A 374 5.76 -9.95 32.64
C ILE A 374 4.28 -9.68 32.34
N ARG A 375 3.37 -10.07 33.24
CA ARG A 375 1.92 -9.82 33.11
C ARG A 375 1.59 -8.35 33.30
N GLU A 376 2.14 -7.71 34.33
CA GLU A 376 2.06 -6.27 34.53
C GLU A 376 2.62 -5.53 33.32
N LEU A 377 3.80 -5.95 32.84
CA LEU A 377 4.45 -5.31 31.70
C LEU A 377 3.64 -5.44 30.40
N TYR A 378 2.97 -6.59 30.19
CA TYR A 378 2.03 -6.78 29.08
C TYR A 378 0.83 -5.83 29.21
N PHE A 379 0.21 -5.76 30.40
CA PHE A 379 -0.93 -4.88 30.65
C PHE A 379 -0.56 -3.40 30.52
N GLU A 380 0.53 -2.96 31.15
CA GLU A 380 1.06 -1.60 31.06
C GLU A 380 1.36 -1.20 29.59
N TYR A 381 1.89 -2.14 28.79
CA TYR A 381 2.19 -1.87 27.38
C TYR A 381 0.93 -1.85 26.49
N GLU A 382 0.03 -2.81 26.67
CA GLU A 382 -1.17 -2.93 25.83
C GLU A 382 -2.31 -2.01 26.27
N CYS A 383 -2.39 -1.63 27.55
CA CYS A 383 -3.48 -0.84 28.10
C CYS A 383 -3.06 0.58 28.53
N GLU A 384 -1.84 0.76 29.05
CA GLU A 384 -1.42 2.04 29.67
C GLU A 384 -0.39 2.85 28.85
N ASP A 385 -0.02 2.36 27.67
CA ASP A 385 0.85 3.08 26.72
C ASP A 385 2.22 3.50 27.29
N ILE A 386 2.86 2.64 28.09
CA ILE A 386 4.16 2.95 28.70
C ILE A 386 5.27 3.31 27.69
N ALA A 387 6.22 4.13 28.13
CA ALA A 387 7.39 4.51 27.33
C ALA A 387 8.35 3.33 27.09
N ASP A 388 9.01 3.29 25.93
CA ASP A 388 9.96 2.21 25.58
C ASP A 388 11.09 2.08 26.61
N ASN A 389 11.56 3.20 27.18
CA ASN A 389 12.57 3.20 28.23
C ASN A 389 12.07 2.59 29.55
N ALA A 390 10.75 2.60 29.80
CA ALA A 390 10.17 1.92 30.95
C ALA A 390 10.22 0.40 30.76
N LEU A 391 9.92 -0.07 29.53
CA LEU A 391 10.04 -1.47 29.14
C LEU A 391 11.47 -1.99 29.33
N SER A 392 12.49 -1.29 28.83
CA SER A 392 13.89 -1.72 28.98
C SER A 392 14.32 -1.78 30.46
N ARG A 393 13.84 -0.87 31.32
CA ARG A 393 14.10 -0.89 32.78
C ARG A 393 13.47 -2.09 33.47
N ARG A 394 12.24 -2.46 33.08
CA ARG A 394 11.55 -3.65 33.63
C ARG A 394 12.24 -4.94 33.21
N ILE A 395 12.69 -5.03 31.96
CA ILE A 395 13.48 -6.17 31.45
C ILE A 395 14.80 -6.32 32.23
N ASP A 396 15.51 -5.21 32.48
CA ASP A 396 16.72 -5.20 33.31
C ASP A 396 16.46 -5.73 34.73
N LYS A 397 15.32 -5.34 35.33
CA LYS A 397 14.90 -5.84 36.66
C LYS A 397 14.65 -7.36 36.64
N ILE A 398 13.98 -7.89 35.62
CA ILE A 398 13.72 -9.34 35.49
C ILE A 398 15.04 -10.10 35.49
N TYR A 399 16.01 -9.69 34.65
CA TYR A 399 17.30 -10.38 34.56
C TYR A 399 18.10 -10.30 35.86
N LYS A 400 18.21 -9.11 36.48
CA LYS A 400 18.97 -8.91 37.72
C LYS A 400 18.41 -9.74 38.89
N ASN A 401 17.09 -9.85 39.00
CA ASN A 401 16.46 -10.59 40.10
C ASN A 401 16.43 -12.10 39.81
N LYS A 402 16.12 -12.50 38.57
CA LYS A 402 15.88 -13.88 38.16
C LYS A 402 16.37 -14.13 36.71
N PRO A 403 17.66 -14.43 36.50
CA PRO A 403 18.22 -14.71 35.18
C PRO A 403 17.48 -15.84 34.43
N TYR A 404 17.08 -16.89 35.17
CA TYR A 404 16.27 -18.00 34.63
C TYR A 404 14.98 -17.51 33.96
N ASP A 405 14.20 -16.68 34.65
CA ASP A 405 12.92 -16.17 34.14
C ASP A 405 13.12 -15.32 32.88
N PHE A 406 14.17 -14.49 32.85
CA PHE A 406 14.51 -13.71 31.65
C PHE A 406 14.76 -14.62 30.44
N HIS A 407 15.61 -15.64 30.59
CA HIS A 407 15.93 -16.54 29.49
C HIS A 407 14.73 -17.38 29.06
N LEU A 408 13.93 -17.84 30.01
CA LEU A 408 12.68 -18.55 29.79
C LEU A 408 11.70 -17.71 28.95
N ILE A 409 11.40 -16.48 29.40
CA ILE A 409 10.49 -15.58 28.69
C ILE A 409 11.00 -15.31 27.28
N ARG A 410 12.31 -15.07 27.13
CA ARG A 410 12.91 -14.77 25.82
C ARG A 410 12.77 -15.95 24.84
N VAL A 411 13.07 -17.17 25.28
CA VAL A 411 12.93 -18.38 24.45
C VAL A 411 11.46 -18.62 24.09
N PHE A 412 10.56 -18.51 25.07
CA PHE A 412 9.12 -18.65 24.86
C PHE A 412 8.58 -17.62 23.85
N PHE A 413 8.92 -16.34 24.01
CA PHE A 413 8.49 -15.29 23.09
C PHE A 413 9.08 -15.45 21.69
N ARG A 414 10.32 -15.92 21.57
CA ARG A 414 10.90 -16.22 20.26
C ARG A 414 10.17 -17.37 19.58
N MET A 415 9.82 -18.44 20.31
CA MET A 415 9.02 -19.54 19.75
C MET A 415 7.64 -19.05 19.29
N ILE A 416 6.96 -18.20 20.07
CA ILE A 416 5.70 -17.58 19.65
C ILE A 416 5.91 -16.74 18.38
N GLN A 417 6.96 -15.92 18.33
CA GLN A 417 7.25 -15.09 17.15
C GLN A 417 7.54 -15.95 15.92
N GLU A 418 8.32 -17.03 16.06
CA GLU A 418 8.62 -17.98 14.99
C GLU A 418 7.35 -18.70 14.50
N ASN A 419 6.42 -18.99 15.40
CA ASN A 419 5.13 -19.58 15.05
C ASN A 419 4.20 -18.57 14.36
N HIS A 420 4.17 -17.32 14.85
CA HIS A 420 3.45 -16.19 14.24
C HIS A 420 4.12 -15.67 12.96
N ALA A 421 5.33 -16.13 12.63
CA ALA A 421 6.00 -15.71 11.40
C ALA A 421 5.20 -16.11 10.15
N LEU A 422 4.26 -17.07 10.28
CA LEU A 422 3.24 -17.38 9.31
C LEU A 422 1.87 -17.06 9.85
N GLU A 423 1.37 -15.90 9.44
CA GLU A 423 -0.04 -15.55 9.57
C GLU A 423 -0.72 -15.85 8.24
N VAL A 424 -1.83 -16.58 8.28
CA VAL A 424 -2.65 -16.90 7.11
C VAL A 424 -3.90 -16.05 7.18
N TYR A 425 -4.14 -15.27 6.13
CA TYR A 425 -5.33 -14.45 5.97
C TYR A 425 -6.18 -15.05 4.85
N PRO A 426 -7.38 -15.58 5.15
CA PRO A 426 -8.26 -16.09 4.11
C PRO A 426 -8.71 -14.95 3.19
N LEU A 427 -8.75 -15.20 1.89
CA LEU A 427 -9.32 -14.31 0.88
C LEU A 427 -10.79 -14.68 0.61
N SER A 428 -11.53 -13.80 -0.07
CA SER A 428 -12.87 -14.14 -0.53
C SER A 428 -12.84 -15.28 -1.55
N CYS A 429 -14.00 -15.92 -1.76
CA CYS A 429 -14.14 -17.00 -2.72
C CYS A 429 -13.74 -16.58 -4.14
N ASP A 430 -14.04 -15.34 -4.55
CA ASP A 430 -13.70 -14.80 -5.87
C ASP A 430 -12.19 -14.84 -6.14
N TYR A 431 -11.38 -14.43 -5.16
CA TYR A 431 -9.92 -14.49 -5.27
C TYR A 431 -9.45 -15.94 -5.43
N ALA A 432 -10.01 -16.87 -4.65
CA ALA A 432 -9.65 -18.28 -4.72
C ALA A 432 -10.01 -18.88 -6.09
N GLU A 433 -11.17 -18.56 -6.65
CA GLU A 433 -11.59 -19.02 -7.98
C GLU A 433 -10.68 -18.49 -9.10
N ASN A 434 -10.32 -17.21 -9.05
CA ASN A 434 -9.41 -16.62 -10.02
C ASN A 434 -7.99 -17.20 -9.91
N GLN A 435 -7.47 -17.36 -8.68
CA GLN A 435 -6.20 -18.02 -8.43
C GLN A 435 -6.20 -19.47 -8.91
N LEU A 436 -7.30 -20.20 -8.72
CA LEU A 436 -7.48 -21.56 -9.22
C LEU A 436 -7.45 -21.60 -10.75
N ALA A 437 -8.17 -20.71 -11.42
CA ALA A 437 -8.17 -20.58 -12.88
C ALA A 437 -6.76 -20.27 -13.41
N ALA A 438 -6.04 -19.39 -12.72
CA ALA A 438 -4.67 -19.05 -13.05
C ALA A 438 -3.70 -20.22 -12.88
N LEU A 439 -3.82 -21.00 -11.80
CA LEU A 439 -3.02 -22.22 -11.59
C LEU A 439 -3.32 -23.27 -12.66
N ARG A 440 -4.60 -23.50 -13.00
CA ARG A 440 -4.99 -24.41 -14.09
C ARG A 440 -4.36 -24.01 -15.41
N SER A 441 -4.45 -22.72 -15.76
CA SER A 441 -3.82 -22.17 -16.96
C SER A 441 -2.30 -22.36 -16.95
N LYS A 442 -1.64 -22.05 -15.83
CA LYS A 442 -0.19 -22.20 -15.63
C LYS A 442 0.32 -23.61 -15.88
N TYR A 443 -0.43 -24.63 -15.44
CA TYR A 443 -0.05 -26.04 -15.57
C TYR A 443 -0.75 -26.76 -16.73
N CYS A 444 -1.45 -26.03 -17.60
CA CYS A 444 -2.21 -26.57 -18.73
C CYS A 444 -3.23 -27.65 -18.35
N ILE A 445 -3.89 -27.50 -17.19
CA ILE A 445 -4.91 -28.43 -16.68
C ILE A 445 -6.29 -27.98 -17.14
N LEU A 446 -7.04 -28.88 -17.77
CA LEU A 446 -8.37 -28.58 -18.30
C LEU A 446 -9.39 -28.42 -17.17
N PRO A 447 -10.47 -27.62 -17.34
CA PRO A 447 -11.42 -27.31 -16.26
C PRO A 447 -12.05 -28.53 -15.58
N TRP A 448 -12.21 -29.64 -16.31
CA TRP A 448 -12.81 -30.89 -15.82
C TRP A 448 -11.78 -31.87 -15.25
N GLU A 449 -10.49 -31.62 -15.40
CA GLU A 449 -9.45 -32.44 -14.79
C GLU A 449 -9.30 -32.10 -13.31
N THR A 450 -9.09 -33.12 -12.49
CA THR A 450 -8.80 -32.93 -11.06
C THR A 450 -7.49 -32.19 -10.91
N LEU A 451 -7.50 -31.16 -10.08
CA LEU A 451 -6.30 -30.42 -9.73
C LEU A 451 -5.45 -31.28 -8.77
N PRO A 452 -4.15 -31.48 -9.03
CA PRO A 452 -3.28 -32.16 -8.06
C PRO A 452 -3.25 -31.42 -6.72
N ASP A 453 -3.32 -32.15 -5.61
CA ASP A 453 -3.34 -31.56 -4.26
C ASP A 453 -2.09 -30.71 -3.97
N SER A 454 -0.96 -31.03 -4.62
CA SER A 454 0.31 -30.31 -4.42
C SER A 454 0.48 -29.08 -5.30
N ILE A 455 -0.51 -28.70 -6.12
CA ILE A 455 -0.31 -27.67 -7.17
C ILE A 455 -0.08 -26.27 -6.60
N ASP A 456 -0.66 -26.01 -5.44
CA ASP A 456 -0.60 -24.75 -4.71
C ASP A 456 0.23 -24.88 -3.43
N GLU A 457 1.00 -25.97 -3.28
CA GLU A 457 1.97 -26.11 -2.21
C GLU A 457 3.21 -25.25 -2.51
N PHE A 458 3.46 -24.27 -1.64
CA PHE A 458 4.64 -23.43 -1.69
C PHE A 458 5.59 -23.73 -0.53
N TYR A 459 6.87 -23.87 -0.84
CA TYR A 459 7.92 -24.13 0.15
C TYR A 459 8.62 -22.84 0.58
N TYR A 460 8.82 -22.72 1.89
CA TYR A 460 9.64 -21.69 2.49
C TYR A 460 10.59 -22.29 3.54
N CYS A 461 11.67 -21.57 3.80
CA CYS A 461 12.63 -21.92 4.84
C CYS A 461 12.27 -21.20 6.15
N SER A 462 11.97 -21.94 7.22
CA SER A 462 11.67 -21.35 8.54
C SER A 462 12.87 -20.65 9.19
N VAL A 463 14.09 -20.98 8.76
CA VAL A 463 15.32 -20.39 9.29
C VAL A 463 15.60 -19.03 8.67
N CYS A 464 15.68 -18.96 7.33
CA CYS A 464 15.94 -17.69 6.64
C CYS A 464 14.69 -16.89 6.27
N GLN A 465 13.50 -17.44 6.54
CA GLN A 465 12.20 -16.83 6.30
C GLN A 465 12.04 -16.34 4.85
N LYS A 466 12.42 -17.21 3.89
CA LYS A 466 12.33 -16.96 2.45
C LYS A 466 11.56 -18.06 1.75
N TRP A 467 10.78 -17.66 0.76
CA TRP A 467 10.20 -18.54 -0.25
C TRP A 467 11.31 -19.11 -1.14
N LEU A 468 11.20 -20.40 -1.47
CA LEU A 468 12.09 -21.07 -2.42
C LEU A 468 11.49 -21.11 -3.83
N HIS A 469 10.19 -20.84 -3.93
CA HIS A 469 9.50 -20.66 -5.19
C HIS A 469 9.91 -19.35 -5.86
N PRO A 470 9.85 -19.29 -7.20
CA PRO A 470 9.97 -18.02 -7.92
C PRO A 470 8.91 -17.03 -7.46
N ILE A 471 9.37 -15.85 -7.00
CA ILE A 471 8.52 -14.76 -6.52
C ILE A 471 8.55 -13.56 -7.47
N VAL A 472 7.47 -12.78 -7.45
CA VAL A 472 7.43 -11.44 -8.04
C VAL A 472 7.31 -10.41 -6.94
N ASP A 473 8.29 -9.51 -6.88
CA ASP A 473 8.23 -8.29 -6.07
C ASP A 473 7.90 -7.11 -7.00
N PRO A 474 6.65 -6.60 -6.98
CA PRO A 474 6.23 -5.48 -7.82
C PRO A 474 7.00 -4.18 -7.55
N THR A 475 7.61 -4.07 -6.36
CA THR A 475 8.36 -2.87 -5.96
C THR A 475 9.74 -2.78 -6.61
N VAL A 476 10.22 -3.87 -7.22
CA VAL A 476 11.52 -3.95 -7.89
C VAL A 476 11.35 -3.76 -9.40
N ALA A 477 11.84 -2.63 -9.93
CA ALA A 477 11.68 -2.25 -11.34
C ALA A 477 12.25 -3.27 -12.36
N LYS A 478 13.30 -4.00 -11.97
CA LYS A 478 13.97 -5.04 -12.77
C LYS A 478 13.71 -6.42 -12.19
N THR A 479 12.48 -6.87 -12.24
CA THR A 479 12.17 -8.27 -11.99
C THR A 479 12.52 -9.11 -13.23
N ARG A 480 13.23 -10.24 -13.04
CA ARG A 480 13.77 -11.08 -14.13
C ARG A 480 12.64 -11.53 -15.09
N PRO A 481 12.84 -11.49 -16.42
CA PRO A 481 11.88 -12.02 -17.37
C PRO A 481 11.69 -13.54 -17.16
N ASN A 482 10.45 -14.01 -17.39
CA ASN A 482 10.01 -15.40 -17.24
C ASN A 482 10.26 -16.04 -15.86
N VAL A 483 9.36 -15.77 -14.91
CA VAL A 483 9.38 -16.32 -13.54
C VAL A 483 9.29 -17.86 -13.55
N TYR A 484 8.61 -18.43 -14.54
CA TYR A 484 8.36 -19.87 -14.65
C TYR A 484 9.60 -20.68 -15.00
N ALA A 485 10.60 -20.08 -15.66
CA ALA A 485 11.82 -20.78 -16.04
C ALA A 485 12.80 -20.97 -14.88
N GLN A 486 12.55 -20.40 -13.70
CA GLN A 486 13.56 -20.29 -12.64
C GLN A 486 13.65 -21.49 -11.70
N GLY A 487 12.69 -22.43 -11.76
CA GLY A 487 12.64 -23.57 -10.85
C GLY A 487 12.71 -23.16 -9.37
N PHE A 488 13.03 -24.09 -8.49
CA PHE A 488 13.29 -23.73 -7.09
C PHE A 488 14.66 -23.08 -6.91
N GLU A 489 14.71 -21.99 -6.14
CA GLU A 489 15.97 -21.29 -5.88
C GLU A 489 16.80 -22.07 -4.86
N LYS A 490 17.92 -22.68 -5.30
CA LYS A 490 18.92 -23.28 -4.40
C LYS A 490 18.32 -24.27 -3.40
N THR A 491 17.52 -25.23 -3.85
CA THR A 491 17.00 -26.31 -2.98
C THR A 491 17.92 -27.52 -3.00
N LEU A 492 18.06 -28.16 -1.84
CA LEU A 492 18.70 -29.47 -1.70
C LEU A 492 17.60 -30.50 -1.50
N TYR A 493 17.73 -31.67 -2.10
CA TYR A 493 16.83 -32.79 -1.89
C TYR A 493 17.58 -33.92 -1.20
N ASP A 494 17.07 -34.36 -0.06
CA ASP A 494 17.59 -35.54 0.62
C ASP A 494 16.81 -36.77 0.16
N HIS A 495 17.48 -37.63 -0.61
CA HIS A 495 16.90 -38.86 -1.12
C HIS A 495 16.48 -39.86 -0.03
N ALA A 496 17.14 -39.84 1.14
CA ALA A 496 16.86 -40.80 2.21
C ALA A 496 15.57 -40.43 2.96
N SER A 497 15.41 -39.15 3.31
CA SER A 497 14.21 -38.67 4.00
C SER A 497 13.08 -38.25 3.07
N GLY A 498 13.36 -38.05 1.78
CA GLY A 498 12.41 -37.49 0.80
C GLY A 498 12.09 -36.01 1.04
N LYS A 499 12.87 -35.32 1.88
CA LYS A 499 12.60 -33.92 2.28
C LYS A 499 13.42 -32.94 1.45
N LEU A 500 12.86 -31.75 1.26
CA LEU A 500 13.55 -30.61 0.67
C LEU A 500 14.19 -29.77 1.77
N TYR A 501 15.37 -29.21 1.47
CA TYR A 501 16.13 -28.34 2.35
C TYR A 501 16.56 -27.09 1.59
N CYS A 502 16.83 -26.01 2.33
CA CYS A 502 17.33 -24.79 1.73
C CYS A 502 18.85 -24.88 1.52
N GLY A 503 19.30 -24.88 0.26
CA GLY A 503 20.70 -24.87 -0.14
C GLY A 503 21.34 -23.48 -0.11
N LYS A 504 20.64 -22.47 0.40
CA LYS A 504 21.24 -21.16 0.64
C LYS A 504 22.24 -21.27 1.79
N GLN A 505 23.53 -21.23 1.46
CA GLN A 505 24.57 -20.97 2.43
C GLN A 505 24.37 -19.55 2.98
N ASN A 506 24.04 -19.45 4.26
CA ASN A 506 23.81 -18.15 4.92
C ASN A 506 25.13 -17.48 5.34
N THR A 507 26.25 -17.82 4.68
CA THR A 507 27.57 -17.24 4.92
C THR A 507 27.62 -15.86 4.31
N SER A 508 27.54 -14.83 5.15
CA SER A 508 27.83 -13.46 4.71
C SER A 508 29.28 -13.39 4.19
N ILE A 509 29.55 -12.46 3.28
CA ILE A 509 30.92 -12.22 2.76
C ILE A 509 31.90 -12.00 3.91
N ASN A 510 31.47 -11.32 4.98
CA ASN A 510 32.28 -11.08 6.16
C ASN A 510 32.63 -12.38 6.90
N VAL A 511 31.68 -13.30 7.05
CA VAL A 511 31.95 -14.61 7.67
C VAL A 511 32.94 -15.40 6.80
N ARG A 512 32.78 -15.38 5.47
CA ARG A 512 33.72 -16.06 4.57
C ARG A 512 35.14 -15.49 4.73
N LYS A 513 35.31 -14.17 4.76
CA LYS A 513 36.60 -13.53 5.02
C LYS A 513 37.22 -13.98 6.35
N LEU A 514 36.40 -14.11 7.40
CA LEU A 514 36.87 -14.59 8.70
C LEU A 514 37.22 -16.09 8.70
N MET A 515 36.55 -16.89 7.86
CA MET A 515 36.93 -18.29 7.62
C MET A 515 38.25 -18.38 6.87
N ASP A 516 38.42 -17.59 5.80
CA ASP A 516 39.63 -17.57 4.98
C ASP A 516 40.84 -17.08 5.78
N SER A 517 40.65 -16.19 6.76
CA SER A 517 41.71 -15.69 7.65
C SER A 517 42.03 -16.61 8.83
N GLY A 518 41.31 -17.73 9.00
CA GLY A 518 41.46 -18.63 10.15
C GLY A 518 40.82 -18.15 11.46
N VAL A 519 40.48 -16.86 11.58
CA VAL A 519 39.93 -16.24 12.80
C VAL A 519 38.59 -16.88 13.22
N TYR A 520 37.79 -17.34 12.25
CA TYR A 520 36.51 -18.02 12.51
C TYR A 520 36.66 -19.27 13.40
N TYR A 521 37.79 -19.97 13.28
CA TYR A 521 38.05 -21.24 13.95
C TYR A 521 38.67 -21.07 15.34
N ILE A 522 39.00 -19.83 15.74
CA ILE A 522 39.51 -19.55 17.09
C ILE A 522 38.36 -19.75 18.08
N GLU A 523 38.52 -20.73 18.96
CA GLU A 523 37.63 -20.97 20.09
C GLU A 523 38.05 -20.07 21.27
N GLY A 524 37.10 -19.34 21.84
CA GLY A 524 37.35 -18.46 22.99
C GLY A 524 37.20 -16.98 22.67
N GLU A 525 38.02 -16.15 23.31
CA GLU A 525 37.99 -14.70 23.18
C GLU A 525 38.91 -14.22 22.06
N ILE A 526 38.43 -13.25 21.28
CA ILE A 526 39.22 -12.58 20.25
C ILE A 526 39.17 -11.07 20.46
N GLU A 527 40.27 -10.38 20.15
CA GLU A 527 40.39 -8.93 20.33
C GLU A 527 39.47 -8.12 19.39
N ASP A 528 39.11 -8.66 18.23
CA ASP A 528 38.17 -7.98 17.34
C ASP A 528 36.71 -8.26 17.74
N LEU A 529 36.12 -7.31 18.47
CA LEU A 529 34.71 -7.31 18.89
C LEU A 529 33.72 -7.47 17.73
N ALA A 530 34.02 -6.90 16.56
CA ALA A 530 33.13 -6.99 15.41
C ALA A 530 33.18 -8.39 14.81
N ALA A 531 34.38 -8.97 14.68
CA ALA A 531 34.55 -10.34 14.23
C ALA A 531 33.93 -11.34 15.22
N ALA A 532 34.13 -11.18 16.54
CA ALA A 532 33.53 -12.03 17.57
C ALA A 532 32.00 -12.08 17.44
N ARG A 533 31.37 -10.90 17.31
CA ARG A 533 29.92 -10.79 17.12
C ARG A 533 29.45 -11.45 15.83
N ILE A 534 30.19 -11.29 14.73
CA ILE A 534 29.83 -11.89 13.43
C ILE A 534 29.93 -13.42 13.50
N ILE A 535 31.03 -13.95 14.05
CA ILE A 535 31.26 -15.39 14.20
C ILE A 535 30.18 -16.01 15.08
N ARG A 536 29.92 -15.42 16.25
CA ARG A 536 28.90 -15.88 17.19
C ARG A 536 27.52 -15.90 16.56
N ARG A 537 27.06 -14.79 15.96
CA ARG A 537 25.75 -14.74 15.29
C ARG A 537 25.63 -15.76 14.17
N TYR A 538 26.72 -16.01 13.45
CA TYR A 538 26.74 -17.03 12.40
C TYR A 538 26.66 -18.45 12.97
N LYS A 539 27.36 -18.76 14.07
CA LYS A 539 27.27 -20.03 14.78
C LYS A 539 25.89 -20.25 15.43
N GLU A 540 25.26 -19.18 15.93
CA GLU A 540 23.90 -19.19 16.51
C GLU A 540 22.81 -19.41 15.46
N THR A 541 23.04 -18.98 14.22
CA THR A 541 22.05 -19.13 13.15
C THR A 541 22.04 -20.58 12.70
N ALA A 542 20.93 -21.30 12.93
CA ALA A 542 20.73 -22.63 12.37
C ALA A 542 21.07 -22.63 10.88
N ARG A 543 21.69 -23.69 10.38
CA ARG A 543 21.97 -23.76 8.94
C ARG A 543 20.67 -24.08 8.23
N CYS A 544 20.38 -23.34 7.17
CA CYS A 544 19.17 -23.55 6.38
C CYS A 544 19.12 -24.95 5.74
N CYS A 545 20.29 -25.60 5.58
CA CYS A 545 20.41 -26.96 5.07
C CYS A 545 20.08 -28.05 6.09
N ASP A 546 20.04 -27.74 7.39
CA ASP A 546 19.81 -28.73 8.45
C ASP A 546 18.31 -28.82 8.83
N THR A 547 17.52 -27.83 8.41
CA THR A 547 16.08 -27.76 8.69
C THR A 547 15.30 -28.02 7.41
N PRO A 548 14.39 -29.02 7.39
CA PRO A 548 13.57 -29.28 6.21
C PRO A 548 12.66 -28.07 5.92
N LEU A 549 12.42 -27.82 4.63
CA LEU A 549 11.47 -26.81 4.18
C LEU A 549 10.07 -27.17 4.67
N ARG A 550 9.28 -26.13 4.94
CA ARG A 550 7.86 -26.27 5.24
C ARG A 550 7.07 -25.95 3.98
N SER A 551 6.06 -26.77 3.68
CA SER A 551 5.06 -26.50 2.65
C SER A 551 3.86 -25.78 3.25
N VAL A 552 3.24 -24.93 2.45
CA VAL A 552 1.95 -24.31 2.75
C VAL A 552 1.12 -24.17 1.48
N HIS A 553 -0.19 -24.38 1.59
CA HIS A 553 -1.14 -24.09 0.54
C HIS A 553 -1.35 -22.58 0.41
N MET A 554 -1.33 -22.07 -0.82
CA MET A 554 -1.44 -20.65 -1.14
C MET A 554 -2.75 -20.28 -1.84
N LEU A 555 -3.58 -21.26 -2.22
CA LEU A 555 -4.87 -21.00 -2.85
C LEU A 555 -5.83 -20.34 -1.86
N GLY A 556 -6.43 -19.22 -2.27
CA GLY A 556 -7.45 -18.51 -1.49
C GLY A 556 -6.93 -17.87 -0.21
N VAL A 557 -5.61 -17.68 -0.07
CA VAL A 557 -5.01 -17.08 1.12
C VAL A 557 -3.92 -16.06 0.80
N VAL A 558 -3.75 -15.10 1.70
CA VAL A 558 -2.55 -14.26 1.81
C VAL A 558 -1.73 -14.80 2.97
N GLN A 559 -0.46 -15.05 2.74
CA GLN A 559 0.47 -15.47 3.78
C GLN A 559 1.46 -14.38 4.12
N LYS A 560 1.59 -14.10 5.41
CA LYS A 560 2.67 -13.25 5.93
C LYS A 560 3.90 -14.11 6.12
N LEU A 561 5.03 -13.68 5.56
CA LEU A 561 6.34 -14.28 5.79
C LEU A 561 7.36 -13.16 5.95
N ASN A 562 8.08 -13.15 7.07
CA ASN A 562 9.06 -12.10 7.42
C ASN A 562 8.47 -10.69 7.37
N GLY A 563 7.25 -10.52 7.87
CA GLY A 563 6.52 -9.25 7.88
C GLY A 563 6.00 -8.78 6.52
N LYS A 564 6.23 -9.54 5.44
CA LYS A 564 5.69 -9.25 4.10
C LYS A 564 4.51 -10.15 3.82
N LEU A 565 3.46 -9.59 3.23
CA LEU A 565 2.30 -10.34 2.75
C LEU A 565 2.54 -10.88 1.33
N TRP A 566 2.11 -12.10 1.07
CA TRP A 566 2.29 -12.80 -0.20
C TRP A 566 1.00 -13.50 -0.61
N ALA A 567 0.62 -13.41 -1.88
CA ALA A 567 -0.54 -14.11 -2.43
C ALA A 567 -0.26 -14.56 -3.87
N LEU A 568 -1.10 -15.44 -4.40
CA LEU A 568 -1.04 -15.83 -5.80
C LEU A 568 -1.67 -14.74 -6.67
N CYS A 569 -0.99 -14.39 -7.76
CA CYS A 569 -1.55 -13.53 -8.79
C CYS A 569 -2.74 -14.20 -9.47
N GLU A 570 -3.87 -13.50 -9.58
CA GLU A 570 -5.13 -14.00 -10.13
C GLU A 570 -5.14 -14.26 -11.64
N ILE A 571 -4.10 -13.81 -12.36
CA ILE A 571 -3.97 -14.05 -13.81
C ILE A 571 -3.04 -15.23 -14.10
N CYS A 572 -2.01 -15.43 -13.28
CA CYS A 572 -0.93 -16.35 -13.65
C CYS A 572 -0.43 -17.29 -12.55
N GLY A 573 -0.99 -17.22 -11.33
CA GLY A 573 -0.70 -18.19 -10.27
C GLY A 573 0.75 -18.14 -9.78
N VAL A 574 1.42 -17.00 -9.94
CA VAL A 574 2.75 -16.73 -9.38
C VAL A 574 2.63 -16.08 -8.02
N LEU A 575 3.46 -16.56 -7.09
CA LEU A 575 3.59 -15.99 -5.76
C LEU A 575 4.13 -14.56 -5.86
N THR A 576 3.34 -13.61 -5.38
CA THR A 576 3.55 -12.18 -5.56
C THR A 576 3.47 -11.49 -4.21
N GLN A 577 4.40 -10.56 -3.94
CA GLN A 577 4.30 -9.72 -2.74
C GLN A 577 3.06 -8.84 -2.84
N TRP A 578 2.23 -8.85 -1.80
CA TRP A 578 0.96 -8.12 -1.76
C TRP A 578 1.17 -6.61 -1.89
N GLU A 579 2.18 -6.10 -1.17
CA GLU A 579 2.56 -4.70 -1.20
C GLU A 579 3.12 -4.29 -2.56
N GLY A 580 2.52 -3.27 -3.17
CA GLY A 580 2.93 -2.75 -4.47
C GLY A 580 2.35 -3.52 -5.67
N ALA A 581 1.59 -4.59 -5.43
CA ALA A 581 0.80 -5.23 -6.46
C ALA A 581 -0.23 -4.26 -7.05
N LYS A 582 -0.69 -4.56 -8.26
CA LYS A 582 -1.74 -3.78 -8.91
C LYS A 582 -3.09 -4.42 -8.59
N PHE A 583 -4.06 -3.55 -8.32
CA PHE A 583 -5.46 -3.92 -8.23
C PHE A 583 -6.15 -3.33 -9.46
N ASP A 584 -6.66 -4.18 -10.34
CA ASP A 584 -7.44 -3.80 -11.50
C ASP A 584 -8.76 -4.60 -11.54
N ASN A 585 -9.49 -4.49 -12.64
CA ASN A 585 -10.75 -5.22 -12.83
C ASN A 585 -10.56 -6.75 -12.93
N LEU A 586 -9.33 -7.24 -13.02
CA LEU A 586 -8.97 -8.66 -12.95
C LEU A 586 -8.45 -9.05 -11.55
N GLY A 587 -8.53 -8.13 -10.59
CA GLY A 587 -8.17 -8.32 -9.19
C GLY A 587 -6.71 -7.99 -8.89
N PHE A 588 -6.14 -8.73 -7.94
CA PHE A 588 -4.77 -8.74 -7.48
C PHE A 588 -3.82 -9.34 -8.54
N THR A 589 -3.00 -8.48 -9.14
CA THR A 589 -2.07 -8.89 -10.20
C THR A 589 -0.61 -8.58 -9.85
N CYS A 590 0.31 -9.40 -10.39
CA CYS A 590 1.74 -9.22 -10.23
C CYS A 590 2.31 -8.00 -11.01
N GLY A 591 1.45 -7.24 -11.68
CA GLY A 591 1.80 -6.05 -12.46
C GLY A 591 2.54 -6.31 -13.78
N ARG A 592 2.81 -7.59 -14.13
CA ARG A 592 3.47 -7.96 -15.39
C ARG A 592 2.51 -8.13 -16.57
N HIS A 593 1.25 -8.42 -16.30
CA HIS A 593 0.22 -8.66 -17.34
C HIS A 593 -0.15 -7.37 -18.08
N ASN A 594 -0.13 -6.22 -17.42
CA ASN A 594 -0.58 -4.96 -18.03
C ASN A 594 0.50 -4.29 -18.91
N ARG A 595 1.70 -4.90 -19.03
CA ARG A 595 2.75 -4.36 -19.93
C ARG A 595 2.49 -4.71 -21.39
N THR A 596 1.80 -5.80 -21.68
CA THR A 596 1.50 -6.19 -23.06
C THR A 596 0.50 -5.25 -23.70
N GLU A 597 -0.55 -4.81 -23.01
CA GLU A 597 -1.50 -3.84 -23.58
C GLU A 597 -0.86 -2.47 -23.84
N ALA A 598 0.02 -1.98 -22.96
CA ALA A 598 0.72 -0.72 -23.18
C ALA A 598 1.83 -0.82 -24.24
N ALA A 599 2.45 -2.00 -24.38
CA ALA A 599 3.39 -2.29 -25.46
C ALA A 599 2.67 -2.45 -26.80
N GLU A 600 1.51 -3.11 -26.82
CA GLU A 600 0.62 -3.21 -27.98
C GLU A 600 0.12 -1.83 -28.37
N LYS A 601 -0.38 -1.00 -27.44
CA LYS A 601 -0.75 0.41 -27.70
C LYS A 601 0.41 1.23 -28.25
N LYS A 602 1.61 1.11 -27.68
CA LYS A 602 2.80 1.78 -28.25
C LYS A 602 3.19 1.25 -29.62
N THR A 603 2.89 0.00 -29.93
CA THR A 603 3.18 -0.60 -31.24
C THR A 603 2.10 -0.20 -32.25
N THR A 604 0.83 -0.17 -31.87
CA THR A 604 -0.26 0.39 -32.70
C THR A 604 -0.11 1.89 -32.89
N ASP A 605 0.30 2.66 -31.89
CA ASP A 605 0.58 4.11 -32.04
C ASP A 605 1.83 4.35 -32.91
N LYS A 606 2.83 3.46 -32.88
CA LYS A 606 3.96 3.49 -33.84
C LYS A 606 3.56 3.11 -35.25
N ILE A 607 2.60 2.20 -35.40
CA ILE A 607 2.06 1.77 -36.70
C ILE A 607 1.10 2.83 -37.27
N LEU A 608 0.33 3.50 -36.41
CA LEU A 608 -0.64 4.54 -36.79
C LEU A 608 0.02 5.93 -36.92
N GLY A 609 1.16 6.17 -36.26
CA GLY A 609 1.97 7.39 -36.43
C GLY A 609 2.82 7.43 -37.70
N ALA A 610 2.76 6.39 -38.55
CA ALA A 610 3.47 6.31 -39.83
C ALA A 610 2.59 6.69 -41.04
N VAL A 611 1.37 7.20 -40.82
CA VAL A 611 0.53 7.76 -41.89
C VAL A 611 0.61 9.29 -41.81
N PRO A 612 1.31 9.96 -42.73
CA PRO A 612 1.25 11.42 -42.82
C PRO A 612 -0.14 11.81 -43.36
N ASN A 613 -0.86 12.63 -42.60
CA ASN A 613 -1.96 13.41 -43.14
C ASN A 613 -1.38 14.36 -44.20
N THR A 614 -1.53 14.01 -45.47
CA THR A 614 -1.25 14.90 -46.59
C THR A 614 -2.51 14.99 -47.45
N VAL A 615 -3.20 16.11 -47.29
CA VAL A 615 -4.20 16.62 -48.24
C VAL A 615 -3.44 17.39 -49.31
N VAL A 616 -3.38 16.90 -50.56
CA VAL A 616 -3.19 17.76 -51.75
C VAL A 616 -3.84 17.12 -52.99
N VAL A 617 -4.55 17.96 -53.74
CA VAL A 617 -5.20 17.81 -55.07
C VAL A 617 -4.10 17.83 -56.18
N PRO A 618 -4.31 17.25 -57.39
CA PRO A 618 -3.19 16.83 -58.23
C PRO A 618 -2.75 17.92 -59.22
N GLU A 619 -1.44 18.00 -59.50
CA GLU A 619 -0.92 18.51 -60.77
C GLU A 619 0.51 17.96 -61.06
N THR A 620 0.60 17.28 -62.21
CA THR A 620 1.74 17.16 -63.15
C THR A 620 3.20 16.99 -62.69
N ILE A 621 3.71 15.78 -62.96
CA ILE A 621 4.97 15.40 -63.66
C ILE A 621 6.19 16.33 -63.51
N THR A 622 7.27 15.80 -62.91
CA THR A 622 8.57 15.65 -63.61
C THR A 622 9.52 14.68 -62.88
N VAL A 623 10.24 13.93 -63.70
CA VAL A 623 11.19 12.86 -63.41
C VAL A 623 12.53 13.46 -62.97
N PHE A 624 13.15 12.90 -61.93
CA PHE A 624 14.62 12.88 -61.82
C PHE A 624 15.08 11.59 -61.12
N ASP A 625 15.82 10.80 -61.90
CA ASP A 625 16.70 9.73 -61.47
C ASP A 625 17.82 10.28 -60.56
N ASN A 626 18.21 9.50 -59.56
CA ASN A 626 19.64 9.29 -59.28
C ASN A 626 19.86 7.98 -58.50
N LYS A 627 20.46 7.03 -59.21
CA LYS A 627 21.17 5.84 -58.72
C LYS A 627 22.35 6.25 -57.84
N TRP A 628 22.67 5.44 -56.83
CA TRP A 628 24.02 5.02 -56.38
C TRP A 628 23.72 3.82 -55.43
N GLY A 629 23.97 2.54 -55.77
CA GLY A 629 25.28 1.88 -55.90
C GLY A 629 25.92 1.70 -54.51
N GLY A 630 26.25 0.53 -53.96
CA GLY A 630 26.26 -0.86 -54.42
C GLY A 630 26.85 -1.75 -53.31
N ASP A 631 26.60 -3.07 -53.43
CA ASP A 631 27.48 -4.20 -53.04
C ASP A 631 27.80 -4.48 -51.55
N GLU A 632 28.00 -5.71 -51.09
CA GLU A 632 27.99 -7.05 -51.69
C GLU A 632 27.93 -8.11 -50.55
N THR A 633 27.29 -9.25 -50.84
CA THR A 633 27.52 -10.65 -50.39
C THR A 633 28.08 -10.97 -49.00
N THR A 634 27.49 -11.93 -48.27
CA THR A 634 27.86 -13.36 -48.39
C THR A 634 26.75 -14.27 -47.87
N GLY A 635 26.51 -15.36 -48.61
CA GLY A 635 25.53 -16.39 -48.29
C GLY A 635 26.11 -17.58 -47.53
N PHE A 636 25.23 -18.32 -46.86
CA PHE A 636 25.35 -19.76 -46.63
C PHE A 636 23.95 -20.37 -46.64
N SER A 637 23.74 -21.31 -47.56
CA SER A 637 22.54 -22.14 -47.66
C SER A 637 22.82 -23.50 -47.02
N THR A 638 21.82 -24.11 -46.37
CA THR A 638 21.45 -25.52 -46.61
C THR A 638 20.10 -25.87 -45.98
N ASP A 639 19.28 -26.54 -46.79
CA ASP A 639 18.25 -27.54 -46.51
C ASP A 639 16.88 -27.19 -45.92
N SER A 640 15.97 -26.94 -46.87
CA SER A 640 14.52 -26.99 -46.79
C SER A 640 13.96 -28.42 -46.66
N ARG A 641 13.15 -28.69 -45.63
CA ARG A 641 12.12 -29.74 -45.65
C ARG A 641 10.84 -29.19 -46.31
N LYS A 642 10.47 -29.73 -47.47
CA LYS A 642 9.22 -29.46 -48.18
C LYS A 642 8.00 -29.88 -47.35
N ILE A 643 7.31 -28.92 -46.74
CA ILE A 643 5.93 -29.11 -46.25
C ILE A 643 5.00 -28.84 -47.43
N LYS A 644 4.20 -29.85 -47.83
CA LYS A 644 3.12 -29.70 -48.81
C LYS A 644 2.13 -28.63 -48.29
N LYS A 645 2.05 -27.48 -48.96
CA LYS A 645 0.97 -26.50 -48.75
C LYS A 645 -0.36 -27.18 -49.08
N ARG A 646 -1.18 -27.45 -48.05
CA ARG A 646 -2.59 -27.79 -48.26
C ARG A 646 -3.34 -26.53 -48.68
N LYS A 647 -4.10 -26.66 -49.78
CA LYS A 647 -5.00 -25.64 -50.32
C LYS A 647 -6.06 -25.34 -49.25
N VAL A 648 -6.13 -24.09 -48.76
CA VAL A 648 -7.24 -23.62 -47.92
C VAL A 648 -8.28 -23.08 -48.88
N GLU A 649 -9.39 -23.79 -49.05
CA GLU A 649 -10.56 -23.26 -49.74
C GLU A 649 -11.25 -22.25 -48.81
N ARG A 650 -11.21 -20.97 -49.20
CA ARG A 650 -12.03 -19.94 -48.54
C ARG A 650 -13.49 -20.21 -48.90
N LEU A 651 -14.30 -20.54 -47.90
CA LEU A 651 -15.76 -20.46 -48.01
C LEU A 651 -16.15 -18.97 -48.02
N GLU A 652 -16.32 -18.38 -49.19
CA GLU A 652 -16.54 -16.93 -49.35
C GLU A 652 -17.94 -16.42 -48.95
N ASN A 653 -18.84 -17.24 -48.39
CA ASN A 653 -20.24 -16.83 -48.19
C ASN A 653 -20.79 -17.07 -46.77
N LEU A 654 -20.25 -16.37 -45.76
CA LEU A 654 -20.92 -16.25 -44.46
C LEU A 654 -21.33 -14.81 -44.21
N GLN A 655 -22.56 -14.48 -44.62
CA GLN A 655 -23.17 -13.16 -44.43
C GLN A 655 -23.87 -12.98 -43.07
N CYS A 656 -23.93 -14.03 -42.24
CA CYS A 656 -24.68 -14.04 -40.98
C CYS A 656 -23.85 -14.54 -39.78
N CYS A 657 -24.20 -14.10 -38.57
CA CYS A 657 -23.63 -14.58 -37.32
C CYS A 657 -23.85 -16.09 -37.17
N LEU A 658 -22.82 -16.82 -36.71
CA LEU A 658 -22.88 -18.27 -36.53
C LEU A 658 -24.08 -18.71 -35.67
N TYR A 659 -24.33 -17.99 -34.57
CA TYR A 659 -25.34 -18.33 -33.57
C TYR A 659 -26.68 -17.64 -33.84
N CYS A 660 -26.75 -16.31 -33.71
CA CYS A 660 -28.02 -15.59 -33.81
C CYS A 660 -28.53 -15.33 -35.24
N LYS A 661 -27.76 -15.71 -36.27
CA LYS A 661 -28.09 -15.52 -37.71
C LYS A 661 -28.26 -14.07 -38.16
N MET A 662 -27.98 -13.08 -37.31
CA MET A 662 -27.97 -11.65 -37.65
C MET A 662 -27.04 -11.38 -38.83
N LYS A 663 -27.46 -10.56 -39.81
CA LYS A 663 -26.60 -10.24 -40.96
C LYS A 663 -25.43 -9.36 -40.52
N LYS A 664 -24.29 -9.50 -41.18
CA LYS A 664 -23.09 -8.72 -40.89
C LYS A 664 -23.32 -7.20 -41.03
N GLU A 665 -24.17 -6.81 -41.98
CA GLU A 665 -24.56 -5.41 -42.25
C GLU A 665 -25.30 -4.79 -41.07
N ASP A 666 -26.08 -5.58 -40.33
CA ASP A 666 -26.92 -5.10 -39.22
C ASP A 666 -26.10 -4.81 -37.95
N ASP A 667 -24.87 -5.35 -37.83
CA ASP A 667 -23.98 -5.17 -36.68
C ASP A 667 -23.04 -3.96 -36.83
N LYS A 668 -23.30 -3.06 -37.79
CA LYS A 668 -22.47 -1.89 -38.12
C LYS A 668 -20.96 -2.21 -38.27
N GLY A 669 -20.62 -3.45 -38.64
CA GLY A 669 -19.25 -3.92 -38.80
C GLY A 669 -18.48 -4.24 -37.51
N ALA A 670 -19.12 -4.26 -36.34
CA ALA A 670 -18.44 -4.47 -35.05
C ALA A 670 -18.17 -5.95 -34.68
N GLY A 671 -18.83 -6.90 -35.33
CA GLY A 671 -18.58 -8.34 -35.12
C GLY A 671 -17.24 -8.83 -35.64
N ARG A 672 -16.76 -9.97 -35.12
CA ARG A 672 -15.43 -10.53 -35.41
C ARG A 672 -15.49 -11.87 -36.13
N PHE A 673 -14.47 -12.15 -36.96
CA PHE A 673 -14.25 -13.49 -37.50
C PHE A 673 -13.51 -14.36 -36.49
N VAL A 674 -14.00 -15.57 -36.31
CA VAL A 674 -13.39 -16.63 -35.48
C VAL A 674 -13.16 -17.86 -36.37
N ARG A 675 -12.09 -18.60 -36.08
CA ARG A 675 -11.79 -19.83 -36.80
C ARG A 675 -12.42 -21.02 -36.08
N ILE A 676 -13.33 -21.72 -36.74
CA ILE A 676 -13.93 -22.94 -36.25
C ILE A 676 -13.05 -24.11 -36.66
N LEU A 677 -12.68 -24.95 -35.69
CA LEU A 677 -12.12 -26.26 -35.98
C LEU A 677 -13.28 -27.26 -36.07
N ASN A 678 -13.57 -27.71 -37.28
CA ASN A 678 -14.46 -28.86 -37.52
C ASN A 678 -13.62 -30.13 -37.52
N ASP A 679 -14.09 -31.13 -36.79
CA ASP A 679 -13.58 -32.49 -36.84
C ASP A 679 -14.66 -33.38 -37.46
N ASP A 680 -14.47 -33.68 -38.75
CA ASP A 680 -15.31 -34.60 -39.51
C ASP A 680 -14.52 -35.91 -39.68
N ASN A 681 -14.78 -36.88 -38.79
CA ASN A 681 -14.16 -38.20 -38.79
C ASN A 681 -12.61 -38.19 -38.76
N GLY A 682 -11.99 -37.32 -37.95
CA GLY A 682 -10.54 -37.23 -37.80
C GLY A 682 -9.85 -36.38 -38.85
N ILE A 683 -10.61 -35.72 -39.73
CA ILE A 683 -10.11 -34.69 -40.64
C ILE A 683 -10.43 -33.33 -40.03
N PHE A 684 -9.39 -32.68 -39.51
CA PHE A 684 -9.47 -31.31 -39.03
C PHE A 684 -9.58 -30.34 -40.21
N THR A 685 -10.74 -29.69 -40.33
CA THR A 685 -10.94 -28.58 -41.26
C THR A 685 -11.14 -27.29 -40.48
N TYR A 686 -10.54 -26.20 -40.98
CA TYR A 686 -10.74 -24.88 -40.41
C TYR A 686 -11.76 -24.14 -41.28
N ALA A 687 -12.80 -23.61 -40.66
CA ALA A 687 -13.75 -22.73 -41.31
C ALA A 687 -13.75 -21.38 -40.58
N ASP A 688 -13.59 -20.28 -41.30
CA ASP A 688 -13.79 -18.97 -40.68
C ASP A 688 -15.30 -18.74 -40.55
N ALA A 689 -15.74 -18.23 -39.40
CA ALA A 689 -17.13 -17.86 -39.14
C ALA A 689 -17.19 -16.48 -38.53
N TRP A 690 -18.25 -15.74 -38.83
CA TRP A 690 -18.46 -14.42 -38.27
C TRP A 690 -19.37 -14.50 -37.03
N LEU A 691 -19.03 -13.77 -35.98
CA LEU A 691 -19.83 -13.60 -34.77
C LEU A 691 -20.18 -12.13 -34.60
N CYS A 692 -21.45 -11.85 -34.31
CA CYS A 692 -21.84 -10.49 -33.95
C CYS A 692 -21.25 -10.09 -32.59
N THR A 693 -21.25 -8.80 -32.30
CA THR A 693 -20.71 -8.21 -31.06
C THR A 693 -21.23 -8.92 -29.79
N ILE A 694 -22.54 -9.17 -29.73
CA ILE A 694 -23.21 -9.78 -28.57
C ILE A 694 -22.74 -11.23 -28.35
N ASP A 695 -22.73 -12.06 -29.40
CA ASP A 695 -22.34 -13.47 -29.29
C ASP A 695 -20.82 -13.63 -29.14
N SER A 696 -20.06 -12.69 -29.72
CA SER A 696 -18.63 -12.54 -29.49
C SER A 696 -18.31 -12.36 -28.00
N ASP A 697 -19.01 -11.45 -27.32
CA ASP A 697 -18.78 -11.19 -25.90
C ASP A 697 -19.24 -12.35 -25.02
N ARG A 698 -20.37 -12.98 -25.36
CA ARG A 698 -20.83 -14.21 -24.68
C ARG A 698 -19.85 -15.37 -24.82
N CYS A 699 -19.23 -15.54 -25.99
CA CYS A 699 -18.28 -16.61 -26.26
C CYS A 699 -16.84 -16.29 -25.81
N ARG A 700 -16.58 -15.12 -25.20
CA ARG A 700 -15.22 -14.69 -24.83
C ARG A 700 -14.50 -15.65 -23.88
N ARG A 701 -15.26 -16.40 -23.06
CA ARG A 701 -14.75 -17.47 -22.16
C ARG A 701 -14.45 -18.81 -22.86
N LEU A 702 -14.97 -19.02 -24.08
CA LEU A 702 -14.80 -20.23 -24.88
C LEU A 702 -13.78 -20.06 -26.02
N LEU A 703 -13.33 -18.83 -26.26
CA LEU A 703 -12.40 -18.48 -27.33
C LEU A 703 -10.96 -18.52 -26.80
N VAL A 704 -10.20 -19.51 -27.25
CA VAL A 704 -8.74 -19.51 -27.12
C VAL A 704 -8.16 -19.15 -28.48
N ASN A 705 -7.41 -18.05 -28.59
CA ASN A 705 -6.81 -17.56 -29.84
C ASN A 705 -7.80 -17.39 -31.01
N ASN A 706 -9.00 -16.84 -30.75
CA ASN A 706 -10.08 -16.68 -31.73
C ASN A 706 -10.57 -18.00 -32.36
N MET A 707 -10.45 -19.12 -31.65
CA MET A 707 -10.84 -20.44 -32.15
C MET A 707 -12.01 -21.02 -31.36
N ILE A 708 -12.99 -21.63 -32.06
CA ILE A 708 -14.13 -22.36 -31.46
C ILE A 708 -14.09 -23.81 -31.95
N VAL A 709 -14.22 -24.77 -31.03
CA VAL A 709 -14.31 -26.20 -31.39
C VAL A 709 -15.78 -26.61 -31.43
N ARG A 710 -16.27 -27.05 -32.59
CA ARG A 710 -17.67 -27.50 -32.76
C ARG A 710 -17.72 -29.03 -32.55
N LYS A 711 -18.50 -29.50 -31.58
CA LYS A 711 -18.66 -30.95 -31.31
C LYS A 711 -19.44 -31.62 -32.45
N SER A 712 -18.79 -32.54 -33.17
CA SER A 712 -19.42 -33.77 -33.66
C SER A 712 -18.83 -34.95 -32.88
N LYS A 713 -19.58 -36.04 -32.76
CA LYS A 713 -19.41 -37.16 -31.80
C LYS A 713 -17.96 -37.69 -31.67
N ILE A 714 -17.22 -37.29 -30.64
CA ILE A 714 -15.93 -37.90 -30.25
C ILE A 714 -15.98 -38.29 -28.78
N ILE A 715 -16.70 -39.37 -28.53
CA ILE A 715 -16.46 -40.28 -27.42
C ILE A 715 -16.24 -41.62 -28.10
N GLN A 716 -14.97 -42.04 -28.27
CA GLN A 716 -14.48 -43.43 -28.16
C GLN A 716 -13.08 -43.70 -28.75
N THR A 717 -12.45 -42.80 -29.54
CA THR A 717 -11.28 -43.23 -30.34
C THR A 717 -9.92 -42.59 -30.00
N VAL A 718 -9.82 -41.69 -29.01
CA VAL A 718 -8.50 -41.12 -28.59
C VAL A 718 -7.88 -41.86 -27.40
N GLY A 719 -8.57 -42.87 -26.88
CA GLY A 719 -7.96 -43.90 -26.02
C GLY A 719 -7.15 -44.89 -26.85
N ARG A 720 -5.97 -44.49 -27.33
CA ARG A 720 -4.81 -45.35 -27.67
C ARG A 720 -3.77 -44.55 -28.47
N ARG A 721 -2.81 -43.94 -27.76
CA ARG A 721 -1.35 -43.89 -28.04
C ARG A 721 -0.71 -42.69 -27.35
N PHE A 722 -0.36 -42.89 -26.09
CA PHE A 722 0.93 -42.53 -25.50
C PHE A 722 1.08 -43.44 -24.29
N SER A 723 1.64 -44.64 -24.49
CA SER A 723 2.01 -45.53 -23.40
C SER A 723 3.28 -45.01 -22.72
N TYR A 724 3.25 -45.11 -21.40
CA TYR A 724 4.16 -44.57 -20.40
C TYR A 724 5.48 -45.38 -20.29
N GLU A 725 6.04 -45.88 -21.40
CA GLU A 725 7.20 -46.80 -21.37
C GLU A 725 8.46 -46.30 -22.12
N GLY A 726 8.48 -45.05 -22.58
CA GLY A 726 9.64 -44.46 -23.27
C GLY A 726 10.75 -43.89 -22.37
N MET A 727 10.60 -43.89 -21.05
CA MET A 727 11.54 -43.24 -20.11
C MET A 727 12.34 -44.22 -19.24
N LYS A 728 12.73 -45.37 -19.80
CA LYS A 728 13.66 -46.32 -19.12
C LYS A 728 15.01 -46.55 -19.81
N THR A 729 15.31 -45.89 -20.93
CA THR A 729 16.60 -46.12 -21.61
C THR A 729 17.22 -44.84 -22.16
N HIS A 730 17.72 -43.98 -21.28
CA HIS A 730 18.88 -43.12 -21.55
C HIS A 730 19.66 -42.87 -20.26
N ILE A 731 20.25 -43.93 -19.72
CA ILE A 731 21.40 -43.88 -18.81
C ILE A 731 22.59 -44.45 -19.58
N LYS A 732 23.48 -43.56 -20.04
CA LYS A 732 24.88 -43.80 -20.41
C LYS A 732 25.60 -42.47 -20.12
N LYS A 733 26.67 -42.33 -19.36
CA LYS A 733 27.54 -43.17 -18.52
C LYS A 733 28.33 -42.17 -17.61
N PRO A 734 29.12 -42.63 -16.61
CA PRO A 734 29.53 -41.86 -15.44
C PRO A 734 30.75 -40.95 -15.67
N ILE A 735 30.83 -39.87 -14.89
CA ILE A 735 32.10 -39.19 -14.61
C ILE A 735 32.75 -39.96 -13.46
N ASN A 736 33.81 -40.69 -13.77
CA ASN A 736 34.70 -41.27 -12.77
C ASN A 736 35.58 -40.17 -12.17
N VAL A 737 35.54 -40.11 -10.85
CA VAL A 737 36.57 -39.57 -9.98
C VAL A 737 37.83 -40.42 -10.13
N ILE A 738 38.99 -39.82 -10.38
CA ILE A 738 40.29 -40.35 -9.93
C ILE A 738 41.19 -39.19 -9.49
N ARG A 739 41.58 -39.30 -8.21
CA ARG A 739 42.61 -38.61 -7.40
C ARG A 739 42.36 -37.17 -6.98
#